data_AF-A0A3M2BLK9-F1
#
_entry.id   AF-A0A3M2BLK9-F1
#
_cell.length_a   1.000
_cell.length_b   1.000
_cell.length_c   1.000
_cell.angle_alpha   90.00
_cell.angle_beta   90.00
_cell.angle_gamma   90.00
#
_symmetry.space_group_name_H-M   'P 1'
#
loop_
_entity.id
_entity.type
_entity.pdbx_description
1 polymer ?
#
loop_
_entity_poly.entity_id
_entity_poly.type
_entity_poly.pdbx_seq_one_letter_code
_entity_poly.pdbx_strand_id
1 'polypeptide(L)'
;MMSRLETLKGPADLKSMSIAELDELAQEIRQAIIAQVQTSGGHLAPNLGVVELTIALHRVFDFAHDRLLFDVGHQCYPHKLITGRRPLLDKLRTRQGMAGFPEPLESSYDLFRVGHAGTGISTAVGLARGDELNGQAYHPRNNPTGRSVVTLIGDASIVNGVAMEGLNNAGTLKRQFLVVLNDNGMSISRPQGAIAGYFDRIRVSHTYADLKKSAHQVLRRLPGGSMIEEAYHRAGEATKALMSEDSWFEKFGLVTAGPIDGHDLPTLIEFLTEVRDIDRPVLLHVKTIKGRGLDVAEKDATKFHSPRPFQVTSADANGCKVKMPSSGRSFTSAFGDALAGLMERDERVVACTAAMPDGTGVAVALDKFPDRTWDVGICESHAMDMMAGLAKTGFKPFFAVYSTFLQRAFDQAFQEVALQGLPVRICLDRAGLVGGDGAVHHGFCDISLLRTLPGGVLLAAIDEPSLVAALQFMADYDEGFSCVRYPRDNVSERLLDQECPPFQLGKARCLTPAHDVHAGARPDAIVLAYGSPAIAALEAVDLLDDEYTVAVYDARFAKPVDDAVVQAALHAGCPVLTVEDHTTIGGFGSAVLERASELGLDTSALTRLGLPDQWILQDSRAAQLAEVGLDASGIARSIRDAVDRARPKHVGTAVVETRLSRPSERTV
;
A
#
# COMPACT_ATOMS: atom_id res chain seq x y z
N MET A 1 25.60 15.42 -27.57
CA MET A 1 26.12 14.18 -26.98
C MET A 1 24.93 13.39 -26.45
N MET A 2 24.94 12.06 -26.56
CA MET A 2 23.93 11.23 -25.86
C MET A 2 24.09 11.44 -24.36
N SER A 3 22.99 11.44 -23.62
CA SER A 3 23.02 11.62 -22.15
C SER A 3 23.70 10.42 -21.47
N ARG A 4 24.29 10.61 -20.29
CA ARG A 4 24.95 9.51 -19.56
C ARG A 4 23.96 8.40 -19.22
N LEU A 5 22.76 8.77 -18.79
CA LEU A 5 21.66 7.88 -18.46
C LEU A 5 21.22 7.04 -19.67
N GLU A 6 21.24 7.59 -20.89
CA GLU A 6 20.94 6.83 -22.11
C GLU A 6 22.04 5.81 -22.45
N THR A 7 23.30 6.13 -22.12
CA THR A 7 24.44 5.23 -22.38
C THR A 7 24.73 4.23 -21.26
N LEU A 8 24.11 4.39 -20.09
CA LEU A 8 24.31 3.56 -18.92
C LEU A 8 23.73 2.15 -19.16
N LYS A 9 24.59 1.13 -19.16
CA LYS A 9 24.18 -0.27 -19.36
C LYS A 9 23.84 -0.97 -18.04
N GLY A 10 24.46 -0.52 -16.95
CA GLY A 10 24.18 -1.04 -15.61
C GLY A 10 25.12 -0.50 -14.53
N PRO A 11 25.01 -1.02 -13.30
CA PRO A 11 25.77 -0.52 -12.14
C PRO A 11 27.29 -0.59 -12.30
N ALA A 12 27.80 -1.55 -13.09
CA ALA A 12 29.24 -1.71 -13.32
C ALA A 12 29.90 -0.47 -13.95
N ASP A 13 29.17 0.23 -14.83
CA ASP A 13 29.65 1.45 -15.50
C ASP A 13 29.91 2.58 -14.48
N LEU A 14 29.18 2.58 -13.35
CA LEU A 14 29.34 3.58 -12.30
C LEU A 14 30.73 3.53 -11.68
N LYS A 15 31.43 2.39 -11.67
CA LYS A 15 32.74 2.25 -11.01
C LYS A 15 33.84 3.01 -11.75
N SER A 16 33.73 3.16 -13.06
CA SER A 16 34.71 3.87 -13.90
C SER A 16 34.47 5.37 -14.03
N MET A 17 33.29 5.85 -13.63
CA MET A 17 32.96 7.28 -13.73
C MET A 17 33.77 8.12 -12.72
N SER A 18 34.14 9.34 -13.09
CA SER A 18 34.65 10.34 -12.14
C SER A 18 33.50 10.95 -11.33
N ILE A 19 33.81 11.62 -10.22
CA ILE A 19 32.79 12.29 -9.38
C ILE A 19 31.93 13.25 -10.19
N ALA A 20 32.53 14.09 -11.05
CA ALA A 20 31.80 15.02 -11.90
C ALA A 20 30.83 14.31 -12.86
N GLU A 21 31.19 13.13 -13.36
CA GLU A 21 30.32 12.34 -14.24
C GLU A 21 29.15 11.71 -13.46
N LEU A 22 29.36 11.36 -12.19
CA LEU A 22 28.29 10.88 -11.31
C LEU A 22 27.32 12.02 -10.93
N ASP A 23 27.82 13.23 -10.72
CA ASP A 23 26.99 14.43 -10.49
C ASP A 23 26.12 14.73 -11.71
N GLU A 24 26.69 14.65 -12.92
CA GLU A 24 25.94 14.78 -14.18
C GLU A 24 24.85 13.70 -14.29
N LEU A 25 25.18 12.43 -14.00
CA LEU A 25 24.22 11.34 -14.01
C LEU A 25 23.09 11.55 -12.99
N ALA A 26 23.39 12.06 -11.80
CA ALA A 26 22.40 12.36 -10.77
C ALA A 26 21.39 13.42 -11.25
N GLN A 27 21.86 14.44 -11.97
CA GLN A 27 20.96 15.44 -12.57
C GLN A 27 20.06 14.85 -13.66
N GLU A 28 20.61 14.01 -14.54
CA GLU A 28 19.84 13.37 -15.61
C GLU A 28 18.77 12.41 -15.08
N ILE A 29 19.11 11.59 -14.07
CA ILE A 29 18.15 10.71 -13.36
C ILE A 29 17.00 11.54 -12.79
N ARG A 30 17.34 12.63 -12.10
CA ARG A 30 16.35 13.52 -11.48
C ARG A 30 15.41 14.14 -12.52
N GLN A 31 15.95 14.63 -13.63
CA GLN A 31 15.16 15.19 -14.73
C GLN A 31 14.23 14.14 -15.38
N ALA A 32 14.72 12.92 -15.61
CA ALA A 32 13.92 11.84 -16.18
C ALA A 32 12.74 11.47 -15.27
N ILE A 33 12.95 11.38 -13.95
CA ILE A 33 11.90 11.11 -12.97
C ILE A 33 10.86 12.24 -12.96
N ILE A 34 11.30 13.51 -12.90
CA ILE A 34 10.39 14.66 -12.90
C ILE A 34 9.52 14.66 -14.16
N ALA A 35 10.12 14.52 -15.35
CA ALA A 35 9.41 14.53 -16.62
C ALA A 35 8.35 13.42 -16.72
N GLN A 36 8.70 12.20 -16.28
CA GLN A 36 7.76 11.09 -16.32
C GLN A 36 6.61 11.25 -15.32
N VAL A 37 6.91 11.66 -14.08
CA VAL A 37 5.91 11.79 -13.01
C VAL A 37 4.97 12.97 -13.28
N GLN A 38 5.41 14.02 -13.97
CA GLN A 38 4.52 15.07 -14.49
C GLN A 38 3.43 14.52 -15.41
N THR A 39 3.75 13.47 -16.18
CA THR A 39 2.82 12.87 -17.16
C THR A 39 1.94 11.78 -16.54
N SER A 40 2.54 10.89 -15.76
CA SER A 40 1.87 9.67 -15.25
C SER A 40 1.43 9.75 -13.78
N GLY A 41 1.90 10.74 -13.03
CA GLY A 41 1.89 10.70 -11.57
C GLY A 41 2.86 9.64 -11.04
N GLY A 42 2.94 9.47 -9.72
CA GLY A 42 3.95 8.58 -9.12
C GLY A 42 4.67 9.18 -7.92
N HIS A 43 5.39 8.33 -7.19
CA HIS A 43 6.21 8.78 -6.07
C HIS A 43 7.33 9.70 -6.56
N LEU A 44 7.25 11.00 -6.26
CA LEU A 44 8.21 11.99 -6.76
C LEU A 44 9.23 12.33 -5.68
N ALA A 45 8.79 13.03 -4.63
CA ALA A 45 9.68 13.59 -3.63
C ALA A 45 10.59 12.55 -2.92
N PRO A 46 10.13 11.32 -2.61
CA PRO A 46 10.99 10.27 -2.06
C PRO A 46 12.13 9.86 -3.00
N ASN A 47 11.87 9.80 -4.31
CA ASN A 47 12.86 9.40 -5.30
C ASN A 47 13.92 10.47 -5.56
N LEU A 48 13.52 11.74 -5.61
CA LEU A 48 14.46 12.85 -5.83
C LEU A 48 15.47 13.01 -4.69
N GLY A 49 15.06 12.65 -3.46
CA GLY A 49 15.90 12.77 -2.26
C GLY A 49 17.00 11.71 -2.12
N VAL A 50 16.94 10.59 -2.85
CA VAL A 50 17.89 9.47 -2.69
C VAL A 50 18.75 9.20 -3.92
N VAL A 51 18.77 10.10 -4.90
CA VAL A 51 19.50 9.90 -6.17
C VAL A 51 20.99 9.65 -5.91
N GLU A 52 21.65 10.57 -5.22
CA GLU A 52 23.09 10.50 -4.94
C GLU A 52 23.43 9.31 -4.03
N LEU A 53 22.64 9.09 -2.96
CA LEU A 53 22.76 7.92 -2.10
C LEU A 53 22.66 6.59 -2.87
N THR A 54 21.72 6.49 -3.82
CA THR A 54 21.55 5.28 -4.62
C THR A 54 22.73 5.07 -5.57
N ILE A 55 23.24 6.12 -6.20
CA ILE A 55 24.44 6.06 -7.03
C ILE A 55 25.64 5.57 -6.21
N ALA A 56 25.85 6.13 -5.02
CA ALA A 56 26.97 5.75 -4.16
C ALA A 56 26.87 4.28 -3.70
N LEU A 57 25.66 3.81 -3.35
CA LEU A 57 25.40 2.42 -3.01
C LEU A 57 25.76 1.47 -4.16
N HIS A 58 25.29 1.75 -5.39
CA HIS A 58 25.58 0.93 -6.58
C HIS A 58 27.02 1.03 -7.06
N ARG A 59 27.75 2.09 -6.68
CA ARG A 59 29.18 2.22 -6.96
C ARG A 59 30.04 1.37 -6.02
N VAL A 60 29.68 1.31 -4.74
CA VAL A 60 30.48 0.64 -3.70
C VAL A 60 30.17 -0.86 -3.60
N PHE A 61 28.89 -1.23 -3.71
CA PHE A 61 28.43 -2.61 -3.63
C PHE A 61 28.12 -3.18 -5.01
N ASP A 62 28.13 -4.50 -5.16
CA ASP A 62 27.71 -5.18 -6.38
C ASP A 62 26.40 -5.91 -6.15
N PHE A 63 25.27 -5.21 -6.30
CA PHE A 63 23.94 -5.80 -6.06
C PHE A 63 23.46 -6.76 -7.15
N ALA A 64 24.30 -7.12 -8.13
CA ALA A 64 24.07 -8.34 -8.91
C ALA A 64 24.43 -9.60 -8.09
N HIS A 65 25.23 -9.45 -7.03
CA HIS A 65 25.68 -10.50 -6.12
C HIS A 65 25.27 -10.25 -4.66
N ASP A 66 25.50 -9.04 -4.16
CA ASP A 66 25.12 -8.54 -2.83
C ASP A 66 23.60 -8.37 -2.69
N ARG A 67 23.13 -8.18 -1.45
CA ARG A 67 21.71 -7.97 -1.16
C ARG A 67 21.41 -6.49 -0.93
N LEU A 68 20.42 -5.97 -1.65
CA LEU A 68 19.79 -4.67 -1.36
C LEU A 68 18.31 -4.85 -1.13
N LEU A 69 17.81 -4.35 0.01
CA LEU A 69 16.38 -4.23 0.26
C LEU A 69 16.00 -2.78 0.47
N PHE A 70 14.94 -2.36 -0.21
CA PHE A 70 14.28 -1.10 0.06
C PHE A 70 13.11 -1.36 1.01
N ASP A 71 13.06 -0.67 2.14
CA ASP A 71 11.86 -0.63 2.96
C ASP A 71 10.80 0.26 2.29
N VAL A 72 9.53 -0.19 2.27
CA VAL A 72 8.44 0.33 1.43
C VAL A 72 8.70 0.17 -0.07
N GLY A 73 9.84 0.65 -0.58
CA GLY A 73 10.23 0.55 -1.99
C GLY A 73 9.82 1.74 -2.87
N HIS A 74 9.04 2.68 -2.35
CA HIS A 74 8.60 3.86 -3.12
C HIS A 74 9.72 4.81 -3.57
N GLN A 75 10.92 4.69 -2.98
CA GLN A 75 12.14 5.45 -3.27
C GLN A 75 13.13 4.69 -4.19
N CYS A 76 12.64 3.76 -5.02
CA CYS A 76 13.49 2.89 -5.85
C CYS A 76 13.72 3.37 -7.30
N TYR A 77 13.13 4.47 -7.78
CA TYR A 77 13.26 4.86 -9.19
C TYR A 77 14.72 5.10 -9.62
N PRO A 78 15.58 5.79 -8.84
CA PRO A 78 16.99 5.91 -9.20
C PRO A 78 17.66 4.54 -9.35
N HIS A 79 17.34 3.60 -8.46
CA HIS A 79 17.84 2.23 -8.52
C HIS A 79 17.40 1.52 -9.79
N LYS A 80 16.14 1.63 -10.16
CA LYS A 80 15.61 1.03 -11.39
C LYS A 80 16.28 1.59 -12.64
N LEU A 81 16.48 2.90 -12.70
CA LEU A 81 17.16 3.56 -13.80
C LEU A 81 18.63 3.13 -13.93
N ILE A 82 19.34 3.02 -12.81
CA ILE A 82 20.74 2.56 -12.78
C ILE A 82 20.90 1.10 -13.22
N THR A 83 19.87 0.28 -13.00
CA THR A 83 19.87 -1.16 -13.28
C THR A 83 19.22 -1.50 -14.62
N GLY A 84 19.30 -0.59 -15.59
CA GLY A 84 18.97 -0.86 -16.99
C GLY A 84 17.49 -0.69 -17.38
N ARG A 85 16.64 -0.15 -16.49
CA ARG A 85 15.18 -0.06 -16.72
C ARG A 85 14.70 1.28 -17.25
N ARG A 86 15.61 2.15 -17.69
CA ARG A 86 15.26 3.43 -18.36
C ARG A 86 14.23 3.26 -19.50
N PRO A 87 14.27 2.23 -20.37
CA PRO A 87 13.28 2.03 -21.43
C PRO A 87 11.84 1.77 -20.93
N LEU A 88 11.67 1.35 -19.68
CA LEU A 88 10.36 1.07 -19.07
C LEU A 88 9.73 2.30 -18.41
N LEU A 89 10.50 3.38 -18.21
CA LEU A 89 10.10 4.57 -17.46
C LEU A 89 8.87 5.25 -18.08
N ASP A 90 8.81 5.33 -19.42
CA ASP A 90 7.76 6.07 -20.14
C ASP A 90 6.34 5.52 -19.84
N LYS A 91 6.26 4.26 -19.39
CA LYS A 91 5.05 3.53 -19.01
C LYS A 91 4.98 3.25 -17.50
N LEU A 92 5.63 4.09 -16.67
CA LEU A 92 5.65 3.98 -15.21
C LEU A 92 4.26 3.70 -14.63
N ARG A 93 4.17 2.72 -13.73
CA ARG A 93 2.97 2.26 -12.99
C ARG A 93 1.83 1.73 -13.87
N THR A 94 2.15 1.30 -15.08
CA THR A 94 1.22 0.58 -15.97
C THR A 94 1.64 -0.89 -16.14
N ARG A 95 0.73 -1.73 -16.65
CA ARG A 95 0.96 -3.17 -16.81
C ARG A 95 2.14 -3.52 -17.71
N GLN A 96 2.44 -2.63 -18.66
CA GLN A 96 3.48 -2.80 -19.70
C GLN A 96 4.76 -2.00 -19.41
N GLY A 97 4.85 -1.33 -18.26
CA GLY A 97 6.00 -0.48 -17.94
C GLY A 97 6.58 -0.76 -16.57
N MET A 98 7.40 0.19 -16.11
CA MET A 98 8.12 0.07 -14.86
C MET A 98 7.14 0.08 -13.67
N ALA A 99 7.22 -0.92 -12.79
CA ALA A 99 6.47 -0.91 -11.54
C ALA A 99 6.92 0.24 -10.62
N GLY A 100 5.99 0.76 -9.82
CA GLY A 100 6.25 1.84 -8.87
C GLY A 100 7.08 1.42 -7.64
N PHE A 101 7.28 0.11 -7.47
CA PHE A 101 7.98 -0.52 -6.35
C PHE A 101 8.91 -1.63 -6.88
N PRO A 102 9.86 -2.14 -6.08
CA PRO A 102 10.67 -3.29 -6.47
C PRO A 102 9.81 -4.49 -6.90
N GLU A 103 10.17 -5.09 -8.04
CA GLU A 103 9.45 -6.16 -8.70
C GLU A 103 10.45 -7.22 -9.21
N PRO A 104 10.57 -8.39 -8.54
CA PRO A 104 11.51 -9.44 -8.93
C PRO A 104 11.31 -9.97 -10.36
N LEU A 105 10.09 -9.93 -10.89
CA LEU A 105 9.82 -10.32 -12.28
C LEU A 105 10.26 -9.25 -13.30
N GLU A 106 10.51 -8.02 -12.85
CA GLU A 106 11.00 -6.91 -13.67
C GLU A 106 12.53 -6.88 -13.69
N SER A 107 13.19 -7.26 -12.59
CA SER A 107 14.65 -7.24 -12.49
C SER A 107 15.20 -8.17 -11.41
N SER A 108 16.33 -8.82 -11.67
CA SER A 108 17.07 -9.60 -10.68
C SER A 108 17.67 -8.77 -9.54
N TYR A 109 17.74 -7.44 -9.71
CA TYR A 109 18.18 -6.51 -8.68
C TYR A 109 17.10 -6.23 -7.62
N ASP A 110 15.85 -6.59 -7.90
CA ASP A 110 14.72 -6.42 -6.99
C ASP A 110 14.46 -7.75 -6.27
N LEU A 111 14.91 -7.89 -5.03
CA LEU A 111 14.86 -9.19 -4.33
C LEU A 111 13.44 -9.58 -3.86
N PHE A 112 12.60 -8.60 -3.53
CA PHE A 112 11.25 -8.80 -3.00
C PHE A 112 10.28 -7.79 -3.58
N ARG A 113 9.00 -8.17 -3.66
CA ARG A 113 7.89 -7.22 -3.81
C ARG A 113 7.65 -6.56 -2.47
N VAL A 114 7.88 -5.26 -2.39
CA VAL A 114 7.73 -4.49 -1.15
C VAL A 114 6.76 -3.32 -1.39
N GLY A 115 6.05 -2.95 -0.33
CA GLY A 115 5.09 -1.84 -0.34
C GLY A 115 4.73 -1.43 1.09
N HIS A 116 4.48 -2.41 1.96
CA HIS A 116 4.27 -2.14 3.38
C HIS A 116 5.59 -1.77 4.08
N ALA A 117 5.51 -0.83 5.02
CA ALA A 117 6.64 -0.30 5.77
C ALA A 117 7.12 -1.24 6.91
N GLY A 118 8.39 -1.09 7.28
CA GLY A 118 9.01 -1.67 8.47
C GLY A 118 9.49 -3.12 8.32
N THR A 119 9.36 -3.73 7.14
CA THR A 119 9.74 -5.14 6.91
C THR A 119 11.19 -5.32 6.46
N GLY A 120 11.83 -4.26 5.97
CA GLY A 120 13.12 -4.33 5.28
C GLY A 120 14.23 -4.91 6.15
N ILE A 121 14.33 -4.46 7.41
CA ILE A 121 15.37 -4.90 8.35
C ILE A 121 15.20 -6.37 8.69
N SER A 122 14.00 -6.79 9.10
CA SER A 122 13.71 -8.19 9.47
C SER A 122 13.94 -9.14 8.28
N THR A 123 13.55 -8.73 7.07
CA THR A 123 13.79 -9.51 5.85
C THR A 123 15.28 -9.62 5.55
N ALA A 124 16.03 -8.52 5.69
CA ALA A 124 17.48 -8.49 5.51
C ALA A 124 18.20 -9.37 6.55
N VAL A 125 17.74 -9.41 7.80
CA VAL A 125 18.28 -10.32 8.84
C VAL A 125 18.12 -11.78 8.40
N GLY A 126 16.97 -12.14 7.82
CA GLY A 126 16.73 -13.47 7.26
C GLY A 126 17.74 -13.82 6.14
N LEU A 127 17.94 -12.90 5.20
CA LEU A 127 18.95 -13.07 4.14
C LEU A 127 20.37 -13.21 4.70
N ALA A 128 20.74 -12.39 5.68
CA ALA A 128 22.06 -12.44 6.30
C ALA A 128 22.32 -13.78 7.01
N ARG A 129 21.32 -14.32 7.72
CA ARG A 129 21.43 -15.66 8.33
C ARG A 129 21.46 -16.76 7.27
N GLY A 130 20.69 -16.64 6.20
CA GLY A 130 20.71 -17.60 5.09
C GLY A 130 22.06 -17.64 4.37
N ASP A 131 22.63 -16.48 4.06
CA ASP A 131 23.96 -16.39 3.44
C ASP A 131 25.06 -16.94 4.39
N GLU A 132 24.94 -16.77 5.72
CA GLU A 132 25.84 -17.39 6.72
C GLU A 132 25.80 -18.93 6.66
N LEU A 133 24.59 -19.51 6.72
CA LEU A 133 24.40 -20.96 6.66
C LEU A 133 24.92 -21.59 5.37
N ASN A 134 24.89 -20.83 4.27
CA ASN A 134 25.40 -21.26 2.97
C ASN A 134 26.91 -21.04 2.80
N GLY A 135 27.62 -20.50 3.79
CA GLY A 135 29.03 -20.12 3.66
C GLY A 135 29.26 -18.98 2.66
N GLN A 136 28.23 -18.18 2.40
CA GLN A 136 28.21 -17.08 1.43
C GLN A 136 28.24 -15.72 2.12
N ALA A 137 28.32 -15.65 3.45
CA ALA A 137 28.44 -14.39 4.17
C ALA A 137 29.75 -13.66 3.83
N TYR A 138 29.67 -12.37 3.52
CA TYR A 138 30.84 -11.53 3.41
C TYR A 138 31.50 -11.34 4.78
N HIS A 139 32.76 -11.74 4.87
CA HIS A 139 33.65 -11.46 5.99
C HIS A 139 34.95 -10.91 5.41
N PRO A 140 35.37 -9.67 5.74
CA PRO A 140 36.54 -9.03 5.15
C PRO A 140 37.83 -9.88 5.21
N ARG A 141 37.98 -10.69 6.26
CA ARG A 141 39.16 -11.55 6.48
C ARG A 141 38.95 -13.00 6.03
N ASN A 142 37.78 -13.56 6.30
CA ASN A 142 37.55 -15.00 6.16
C ASN A 142 36.88 -15.37 4.84
N ASN A 143 36.08 -14.46 4.27
CA ASN A 143 35.35 -14.67 3.03
C ASN A 143 35.11 -13.32 2.30
N PRO A 144 36.16 -12.70 1.74
CA PRO A 144 36.07 -11.39 1.09
C PRO A 144 35.29 -11.42 -0.24
N THR A 145 34.91 -12.61 -0.73
CA THR A 145 34.07 -12.81 -1.92
C THR A 145 32.62 -13.15 -1.57
N GLY A 146 32.29 -13.20 -0.26
CA GLY A 146 30.92 -13.41 0.20
C GLY A 146 30.01 -12.24 -0.18
N ARG A 147 28.73 -12.37 0.14
CA ARG A 147 27.68 -11.38 -0.13
C ARG A 147 27.54 -10.43 1.04
N SER A 148 27.53 -9.14 0.74
CA SER A 148 27.12 -8.11 1.68
C SER A 148 25.59 -8.01 1.75
N VAL A 149 25.07 -7.52 2.88
CA VAL A 149 23.64 -7.25 3.07
C VAL A 149 23.42 -5.80 3.44
N VAL A 150 22.59 -5.11 2.66
CA VAL A 150 22.23 -3.71 2.83
C VAL A 150 20.70 -3.56 2.83
N THR A 151 20.16 -2.79 3.76
CA THR A 151 18.76 -2.37 3.77
C THR A 151 18.64 -0.86 3.90
N LEU A 152 17.84 -0.23 3.04
CA LEU A 152 17.56 1.20 3.04
C LEU A 152 16.17 1.46 3.62
N ILE A 153 16.10 2.19 4.73
CA ILE A 153 14.86 2.48 5.46
C ILE A 153 14.71 3.97 5.73
N GLY A 154 13.48 4.48 5.69
CA GLY A 154 13.17 5.87 6.03
C GLY A 154 13.00 6.10 7.53
N ASP A 155 13.18 7.34 7.99
CA ASP A 155 13.01 7.78 9.38
C ASP A 155 11.62 7.53 9.95
N ALA A 156 10.57 7.70 9.14
CA ALA A 156 9.20 7.39 9.57
C ALA A 156 8.92 5.88 9.68
N SER A 157 9.67 5.05 8.95
CA SER A 157 9.44 3.60 8.89
C SER A 157 10.25 2.84 9.94
N ILE A 158 11.44 3.33 10.31
CA ILE A 158 12.30 2.64 11.28
C ILE A 158 11.68 2.51 12.68
N VAL A 159 10.72 3.38 13.00
CA VAL A 159 10.00 3.36 14.28
C VAL A 159 8.81 2.39 14.31
N ASN A 160 8.48 1.76 13.17
CA ASN A 160 7.45 0.72 13.10
C ASN A 160 7.84 -0.48 13.98
N GLY A 161 6.85 -1.14 14.61
CA GLY A 161 7.09 -2.28 15.50
C GLY A 161 7.97 -3.38 14.91
N VAL A 162 7.70 -3.80 13.66
CA VAL A 162 8.46 -4.86 12.99
C VAL A 162 9.90 -4.41 12.66
N ALA A 163 10.10 -3.13 12.37
CA ALA A 163 11.45 -2.59 12.15
C ALA A 163 12.27 -2.59 13.44
N MET A 164 11.65 -2.24 14.57
CA MET A 164 12.27 -2.25 15.89
C MET A 164 12.63 -3.67 16.35
N GLU A 165 11.73 -4.64 16.13
CA GLU A 165 12.01 -6.07 16.33
C GLU A 165 13.17 -6.56 15.44
N GLY A 166 13.20 -6.08 14.19
CA GLY A 166 14.26 -6.33 13.22
C GLY A 166 15.61 -5.80 13.66
N LEU A 167 15.66 -4.55 14.15
CA LEU A 167 16.88 -3.95 14.71
C LEU A 167 17.41 -4.75 15.90
N ASN A 168 16.52 -5.20 16.78
CA ASN A 168 16.89 -6.02 17.94
C ASN A 168 17.53 -7.35 17.52
N ASN A 169 17.03 -7.94 16.44
CA ASN A 169 17.63 -9.15 15.88
C ASN A 169 18.91 -8.86 15.10
N ALA A 170 18.97 -7.74 14.37
CA ALA A 170 20.13 -7.38 13.55
C ALA A 170 21.40 -7.27 14.39
N GLY A 171 21.34 -6.68 15.59
CA GLY A 171 22.50 -6.54 16.47
C GLY A 171 23.09 -7.86 16.99
N THR A 172 22.39 -8.98 16.81
CA THR A 172 22.90 -10.32 17.16
C THR A 172 23.80 -10.93 16.08
N LEU A 173 23.82 -10.35 14.88
CA LEU A 173 24.64 -10.83 13.77
C LEU A 173 26.13 -10.55 14.02
N LYS A 174 26.99 -11.49 13.62
CA LYS A 174 28.46 -11.40 13.75
C LYS A 174 29.14 -11.34 12.39
N ARG A 175 28.60 -10.49 11.51
CA ARG A 175 29.02 -10.34 10.11
C ARG A 175 28.74 -8.92 9.63
N GLN A 176 29.25 -8.59 8.45
CA GLN A 176 28.81 -7.40 7.72
C GLN A 176 27.28 -7.42 7.54
N PHE A 177 26.64 -6.33 7.96
CA PHE A 177 25.23 -6.02 7.77
C PHE A 177 25.02 -4.51 7.88
N LEU A 178 24.43 -3.86 6.88
CA LEU A 178 24.29 -2.41 6.83
C LEU A 178 22.82 -1.99 6.79
N VAL A 179 22.40 -1.21 7.78
CA VAL A 179 21.13 -0.46 7.77
C VAL A 179 21.44 0.98 7.38
N VAL A 180 20.94 1.43 6.24
CA VAL A 180 21.01 2.83 5.82
C VAL A 180 19.71 3.51 6.23
N LEU A 181 19.80 4.42 7.20
CA LEU A 181 18.69 5.26 7.62
C LEU A 181 18.67 6.54 6.79
N ASN A 182 17.71 6.62 5.87
CA ASN A 182 17.42 7.81 5.08
C ASN A 182 16.51 8.77 5.87
N ASP A 183 17.10 9.73 6.55
CA ASP A 183 16.41 10.73 7.35
C ASP A 183 16.21 12.03 6.57
N ASN A 184 14.97 12.28 6.17
CA ASN A 184 14.53 13.53 5.55
C ASN A 184 13.53 14.30 6.44
N GLY A 185 13.28 13.81 7.65
CA GLY A 185 12.34 14.38 8.59
C GLY A 185 10.87 14.33 8.18
N MET A 186 10.48 13.43 7.27
CA MET A 186 9.13 13.37 6.69
C MET A 186 8.65 11.93 6.39
N SER A 187 7.47 11.55 6.90
CA SER A 187 6.66 10.45 6.35
C SER A 187 5.87 10.95 5.12
N ILE A 188 4.66 10.45 4.87
CA ILE A 188 3.67 11.18 4.05
C ILE A 188 3.34 12.51 4.76
N SER A 189 2.97 12.43 6.04
CA SER A 189 2.86 13.54 7.00
C SER A 189 4.17 13.71 7.81
N ARG A 190 4.22 14.68 8.74
CA ARG A 190 5.36 14.81 9.66
C ARG A 190 5.51 13.52 10.50
N PRO A 191 6.73 12.99 10.72
CA PRO A 191 6.93 11.79 11.53
C PRO A 191 6.43 12.03 12.96
N GLN A 192 5.84 10.99 13.56
CA GLN A 192 5.22 11.08 14.89
C GLN A 192 5.99 10.25 15.92
N GLY A 193 5.82 10.60 17.21
CA GLY A 193 6.38 9.87 18.34
C GLY A 193 7.71 10.40 18.89
N ALA A 194 8.12 9.87 20.05
CA ALA A 194 9.28 10.39 20.79
C ALA A 194 10.62 10.18 20.06
N ILE A 195 10.74 9.09 19.29
CA ILE A 195 11.94 8.80 18.49
C ILE A 195 12.06 9.76 17.30
N ALA A 196 10.94 10.13 16.66
CA ALA A 196 10.94 11.18 15.65
C ALA A 196 11.46 12.51 16.22
N GLY A 197 10.99 12.91 17.42
CA GLY A 197 11.51 14.08 18.13
C GLY A 197 13.00 13.97 18.53
N TYR A 198 13.53 12.76 18.73
CA TYR A 198 14.96 12.53 18.88
C TYR A 198 15.72 12.77 17.57
N PHE A 199 15.22 12.28 16.44
CA PHE A 199 15.80 12.57 15.13
C PHE A 199 15.74 14.06 14.77
N ASP A 200 14.65 14.76 15.10
CA ASP A 200 14.57 16.23 14.97
C ASP A 200 15.69 16.92 15.76
N ARG A 201 15.96 16.51 17.00
CA ARG A 201 17.06 17.08 17.81
C ARG A 201 18.42 16.84 17.17
N ILE A 202 18.68 15.65 16.65
CA ILE A 202 19.91 15.34 15.90
C ILE A 202 20.02 16.22 14.65
N ARG A 203 18.90 16.40 13.92
CA ARG A 203 18.87 17.23 12.71
C ARG A 203 19.15 18.70 12.99
N VAL A 204 18.70 19.21 14.15
CA VAL A 204 18.83 20.61 14.58
C VAL A 204 20.16 20.87 15.28
N SER A 205 20.79 19.88 15.91
CA SER A 205 22.12 19.99 16.51
C SER A 205 23.20 20.12 15.43
N HIS A 206 23.21 21.27 14.77
CA HIS A 206 24.30 21.74 13.93
C HIS A 206 25.50 22.10 14.81
N THR A 207 26.21 21.09 15.31
CA THR A 207 27.49 21.29 16.00
C THR A 207 28.56 20.35 15.45
N TYR A 208 28.83 20.52 14.16
CA TYR A 208 30.04 19.99 13.53
C TYR A 208 31.16 21.06 13.47
N ALA A 209 30.86 22.32 13.75
CA ALA A 209 31.87 23.40 13.80
C ALA A 209 32.71 23.39 15.09
N ASP A 210 32.16 22.93 16.21
CA ASP A 210 32.83 23.01 17.52
C ASP A 210 33.53 21.71 17.96
N LEU A 211 33.18 20.56 17.39
CA LEU A 211 33.75 19.26 17.79
C LEU A 211 35.21 19.07 17.32
N LYS A 212 35.65 19.85 16.33
CA LYS A 212 37.04 19.82 15.84
C LYS A 212 38.06 20.31 16.88
N LYS A 213 37.64 21.05 17.91
CA LYS A 213 38.53 21.56 18.97
C LYS A 213 38.71 20.59 20.15
N SER A 214 37.76 19.69 20.40
CA SER A 214 37.80 18.83 21.59
C SER A 214 38.38 17.43 21.33
N ALA A 215 38.31 16.93 20.09
CA ALA A 215 38.85 15.61 19.72
C ALA A 215 40.38 15.50 19.85
N HIS A 216 41.11 16.62 19.69
CA HIS A 216 42.58 16.63 19.83
C HIS A 216 43.09 16.60 21.28
N GLN A 217 42.23 16.79 22.29
CA GLN A 217 42.67 16.89 23.70
C GLN A 217 42.33 15.66 24.55
N VAL A 218 41.43 14.77 24.12
CA VAL A 218 40.98 13.63 24.94
C VAL A 218 41.76 12.34 24.66
N LEU A 219 42.47 12.25 23.53
CA LEU A 219 43.22 11.06 23.09
C LEU A 219 44.56 10.78 23.80
N ARG A 220 44.74 11.27 25.04
CA ARG A 220 45.98 11.04 25.81
C ARG A 220 45.81 10.43 27.20
N ARG A 221 44.60 10.07 27.62
CA ARG A 221 44.37 9.49 28.94
C ARG A 221 43.19 8.54 28.91
N LEU A 222 43.43 7.26 28.65
CA LEU A 222 42.67 6.14 29.23
C LEU A 222 43.35 4.80 28.86
N PRO A 223 43.72 3.96 29.85
CA PRO A 223 44.16 2.58 29.64
C PRO A 223 43.02 1.58 29.83
N GLY A 224 42.94 0.57 28.96
CA GLY A 224 42.19 -0.68 29.17
C GLY A 224 40.77 -0.72 28.59
N GLY A 225 40.59 -1.38 27.43
CA GLY A 225 39.28 -1.61 26.80
C GLY A 225 39.34 -2.60 25.62
N SER A 226 39.79 -3.83 25.87
CA SER A 226 39.96 -4.86 24.84
C SER A 226 38.62 -5.47 24.41
N MET A 227 38.02 -4.90 23.36
CA MET A 227 37.12 -5.54 22.37
C MET A 227 36.57 -4.50 21.36
N ILE A 228 36.70 -3.19 21.65
CA ILE A 228 36.35 -2.06 20.76
C ILE A 228 37.57 -1.62 19.91
N GLU A 229 38.79 -1.81 20.43
CA GLU A 229 40.06 -1.39 19.81
C GLU A 229 40.26 -1.90 18.37
N GLU A 230 39.87 -3.13 18.04
CA GLU A 230 40.20 -3.71 16.73
C GLU A 230 39.37 -3.17 15.56
N ALA A 231 38.14 -2.71 15.82
CA ALA A 231 37.34 -1.98 14.85
C ALA A 231 37.78 -0.50 14.80
N TYR A 232 38.08 0.06 15.98
CA TYR A 232 38.54 1.43 16.15
C TYR A 232 39.89 1.71 15.47
N HIS A 233 40.81 0.75 15.37
CA HIS A 233 42.12 0.97 14.73
C HIS A 233 42.11 0.88 13.19
N ARG A 234 41.05 0.33 12.57
CA ARG A 234 40.99 0.08 11.12
C ARG A 234 40.17 1.12 10.31
N ALA A 235 39.27 1.86 10.95
CA ALA A 235 38.57 2.98 10.32
C ALA A 235 39.51 4.15 10.02
N GLY A 236 39.25 4.93 8.97
CA GLY A 236 39.94 6.20 8.71
C GLY A 236 39.69 7.21 9.83
N GLU A 237 40.53 8.26 9.96
CA GLU A 237 40.32 9.30 10.98
C GLU A 237 38.96 10.02 10.81
N ALA A 238 38.48 10.16 9.57
CA ALA A 238 37.19 10.76 9.26
C ALA A 238 36.00 9.92 9.76
N THR A 239 36.04 8.60 9.56
CA THR A 239 34.99 7.68 10.02
C THR A 239 34.93 7.57 11.53
N LYS A 240 36.07 7.51 12.21
CA LYS A 240 36.10 7.52 13.69
C LYS A 240 35.48 8.78 14.27
N ALA A 241 35.68 9.93 13.63
CA ALA A 241 35.10 11.20 14.06
C ALA A 241 33.56 11.27 13.88
N LEU A 242 33.00 10.41 13.01
CA LEU A 242 31.57 10.32 12.71
C LEU A 242 30.87 9.13 13.40
N MET A 243 31.62 8.32 14.15
CA MET A 243 31.04 7.32 15.04
C MET A 243 30.52 8.02 16.29
N SER A 244 29.23 7.83 16.58
CA SER A 244 28.58 8.44 17.73
C SER A 244 28.64 7.50 18.93
N GLU A 245 29.47 7.84 19.93
CA GLU A 245 29.39 7.21 21.25
C GLU A 245 28.06 7.65 21.92
N ASP A 246 27.28 6.69 22.44
CA ASP A 246 25.96 6.87 23.09
C ASP A 246 24.73 7.04 22.16
N SER A 247 24.83 6.63 20.88
CA SER A 247 23.64 6.49 20.05
C SER A 247 22.65 5.45 20.61
N TRP A 248 21.34 5.72 20.54
CA TRP A 248 20.32 4.78 21.00
C TRP A 248 20.39 3.41 20.29
N PHE A 249 20.82 3.39 19.03
CA PHE A 249 20.99 2.17 18.24
C PHE A 249 22.12 1.27 18.76
N GLU A 250 23.09 1.81 19.50
CA GLU A 250 24.13 0.98 20.15
C GLU A 250 23.53 0.07 21.21
N LYS A 251 22.40 0.47 21.83
CA LYS A 251 21.66 -0.40 22.76
C LYS A 251 21.01 -1.59 22.07
N PHE A 252 20.83 -1.51 20.75
CA PHE A 252 20.43 -2.63 19.90
C PHE A 252 21.61 -3.45 19.39
N GLY A 253 22.86 -3.08 19.71
CA GLY A 253 24.07 -3.80 19.29
C GLY A 253 24.61 -3.39 17.92
N LEU A 254 24.11 -2.29 17.33
CA LEU A 254 24.61 -1.77 16.06
C LEU A 254 25.65 -0.68 16.29
N VAL A 255 26.70 -0.69 15.49
CA VAL A 255 27.59 0.47 15.38
C VAL A 255 26.85 1.58 14.65
N THR A 256 26.84 2.80 15.19
CA THR A 256 26.21 3.95 14.53
C THR A 256 27.25 4.86 13.89
N ALA A 257 27.04 5.22 12.63
CA ALA A 257 27.84 6.22 11.91
C ALA A 257 26.94 7.32 11.33
N GLY A 258 27.42 8.56 11.34
CA GLY A 258 26.71 9.74 10.85
C GLY A 258 26.09 10.61 11.96
N PRO A 259 25.25 11.59 11.62
CA PRO A 259 24.66 11.81 10.30
C PRO A 259 25.65 12.34 9.25
N ILE A 260 25.57 11.85 8.02
CA ILE A 260 26.30 12.39 6.85
C ILE A 260 25.34 12.97 5.80
N ASP A 261 25.84 13.86 4.94
CA ASP A 261 25.04 14.46 3.86
C ASP A 261 24.77 13.43 2.75
N GLY A 262 23.49 13.13 2.52
CA GLY A 262 23.02 12.19 1.50
C GLY A 262 23.07 12.71 0.06
N HIS A 263 23.54 13.95 -0.14
CA HIS A 263 23.73 14.56 -1.45
C HIS A 263 25.20 14.83 -1.80
N ASP A 264 26.14 14.45 -0.92
CA ASP A 264 27.58 14.61 -1.14
C ASP A 264 28.21 13.28 -1.57
N LEU A 265 28.32 13.07 -2.89
CA LEU A 265 28.80 11.82 -3.48
C LEU A 265 30.21 11.40 -2.99
N PRO A 266 31.22 12.28 -2.96
CA PRO A 266 32.53 11.96 -2.39
C PRO A 266 32.46 11.38 -0.97
N THR A 267 31.77 12.08 -0.05
CA THR A 267 31.63 11.63 1.34
C THR A 267 30.85 10.31 1.42
N LEU A 268 29.75 10.18 0.69
CA LEU A 268 28.98 8.93 0.65
C LEU A 268 29.81 7.73 0.18
N ILE A 269 30.58 7.89 -0.89
CA ILE A 269 31.42 6.82 -1.45
C ILE A 269 32.52 6.43 -0.46
N GLU A 270 33.19 7.40 0.15
CA GLU A 270 34.23 7.16 1.16
C GLU A 270 33.66 6.37 2.35
N PHE A 271 32.55 6.85 2.94
CA PHE A 271 31.91 6.20 4.09
C PHE A 271 31.39 4.81 3.77
N LEU A 272 30.66 4.65 2.67
CA LEU A 272 30.12 3.35 2.26
C LEU A 272 31.23 2.33 2.02
N THR A 273 32.37 2.77 1.46
CA THR A 273 33.53 1.90 1.24
C THR A 273 34.09 1.40 2.56
N GLU A 274 34.21 2.26 3.57
CA GLU A 274 34.70 1.86 4.89
C GLU A 274 33.71 0.97 5.64
N VAL A 275 32.41 1.32 5.68
CA VAL A 275 31.42 0.54 6.44
C VAL A 275 31.12 -0.83 5.82
N ARG A 276 31.37 -1.01 4.52
CA ARG A 276 31.29 -2.33 3.87
C ARG A 276 32.25 -3.33 4.52
N ASP A 277 33.44 -2.88 4.92
CA ASP A 277 34.50 -3.76 5.43
C ASP A 277 34.43 -3.90 6.97
N ILE A 278 33.36 -3.41 7.61
CA ILE A 278 33.08 -3.60 9.03
C ILE A 278 32.36 -4.94 9.23
N ASP A 279 33.02 -5.87 9.93
CA ASP A 279 32.51 -7.23 10.18
C ASP A 279 31.53 -7.30 11.38
N ARG A 280 30.54 -6.40 11.39
CA ARG A 280 29.47 -6.31 12.38
C ARG A 280 28.31 -5.45 11.83
N PRO A 281 27.11 -5.52 12.43
CA PRO A 281 26.00 -4.65 12.08
C PRO A 281 26.32 -3.16 12.25
N VAL A 282 26.04 -2.38 11.21
CA VAL A 282 26.20 -0.93 11.17
C VAL A 282 24.88 -0.26 10.81
N LEU A 283 24.55 0.82 11.50
CA LEU A 283 23.55 1.79 11.07
C LEU A 283 24.27 3.05 10.57
N LEU A 284 24.05 3.38 9.29
CA LEU A 284 24.51 4.61 8.67
C LEU A 284 23.35 5.60 8.61
N HIS A 285 23.44 6.70 9.36
CA HIS A 285 22.46 7.79 9.34
C HIS A 285 22.81 8.76 8.22
N VAL A 286 21.93 8.86 7.22
CA VAL A 286 22.09 9.73 6.05
C VAL A 286 20.99 10.79 6.06
N LYS A 287 21.38 12.06 6.03
CA LYS A 287 20.45 13.19 5.97
C LYS A 287 20.18 13.55 4.51
N THR A 288 18.92 13.50 4.08
CA THR A 288 18.51 13.89 2.72
C THR A 288 17.45 14.98 2.74
N ILE A 289 17.21 15.59 1.57
CA ILE A 289 16.15 16.57 1.35
C ILE A 289 15.08 15.91 0.48
N LYS A 290 13.88 15.74 1.04
CA LYS A 290 12.74 15.20 0.30
C LYS A 290 12.37 16.17 -0.83
N GLY A 291 12.24 15.67 -2.06
CA GLY A 291 11.97 16.52 -3.23
C GLY A 291 13.18 17.24 -3.81
N ARG A 292 14.41 16.90 -3.38
CA ARG A 292 15.66 17.58 -3.79
C ARG A 292 15.72 17.90 -5.28
N GLY A 293 15.99 19.16 -5.60
CA GLY A 293 16.17 19.66 -6.97
C GLY A 293 14.86 20.01 -7.69
N LEU A 294 13.74 20.05 -6.97
CA LEU A 294 12.49 20.64 -7.44
C LEU A 294 11.87 21.50 -6.32
N ASP A 295 12.01 22.83 -6.42
CA ASP A 295 11.60 23.80 -5.38
C ASP A 295 10.19 23.58 -4.83
N VAL A 296 9.23 23.20 -5.66
CA VAL A 296 7.84 22.94 -5.22
C VAL A 296 7.71 21.68 -4.37
N ALA A 297 8.51 20.66 -4.68
CA ALA A 297 8.53 19.41 -3.93
C ALA A 297 9.35 19.53 -2.64
N GLU A 298 10.39 20.37 -2.62
CA GLU A 298 11.12 20.69 -1.39
C GLU A 298 10.26 21.48 -0.39
N LYS A 299 9.44 22.42 -0.89
CA LYS A 299 8.57 23.26 -0.05
C LYS A 299 7.29 22.56 0.43
N ASP A 300 6.75 21.62 -0.34
CA ASP A 300 5.51 20.89 -0.03
C ASP A 300 5.65 19.39 -0.35
N ALA A 301 6.53 18.73 0.41
CA ALA A 301 6.86 17.33 0.19
C ALA A 301 5.69 16.36 0.42
N THR A 302 4.68 16.75 1.19
CA THR A 302 3.46 15.96 1.43
C THR A 302 2.61 15.94 0.16
N LYS A 303 2.31 17.10 -0.42
CA LYS A 303 1.54 17.19 -1.68
C LYS A 303 2.25 16.53 -2.85
N PHE A 304 3.58 16.65 -2.90
CA PHE A 304 4.42 16.05 -3.96
C PHE A 304 4.98 14.67 -3.59
N HIS A 305 4.44 14.01 -2.55
CA HIS A 305 4.84 12.65 -2.21
C HIS A 305 4.53 11.68 -3.37
N SER A 306 3.28 11.65 -3.82
CA SER A 306 2.79 10.85 -4.96
C SER A 306 1.76 11.65 -5.78
N PRO A 307 2.16 12.75 -6.45
CA PRO A 307 1.23 13.62 -7.13
C PRO A 307 0.52 12.89 -8.29
N ARG A 308 -0.71 13.33 -8.59
CA ARG A 308 -1.35 13.06 -9.88
C ARG A 308 -0.56 13.79 -10.99
N PRO A 309 -0.78 13.46 -12.27
CA PRO A 309 -0.23 14.21 -13.39
C PRO A 309 -0.40 15.72 -13.19
N PHE A 310 0.66 16.48 -13.44
CA PHE A 310 0.73 17.89 -13.12
C PHE A 310 1.60 18.64 -14.12
N GLN A 311 1.28 19.92 -14.33
CA GLN A 311 2.09 20.83 -15.15
C GLN A 311 2.76 21.87 -14.25
N VAL A 312 4.06 22.07 -14.47
CA VAL A 312 4.81 23.18 -13.88
C VAL A 312 4.72 24.36 -14.86
N THR A 313 3.94 25.38 -14.51
CA THR A 313 3.99 26.68 -15.18
C THR A 313 5.08 27.54 -14.54
N SER A 314 5.84 28.26 -15.36
CA SER A 314 7.16 28.89 -15.08
C SER A 314 7.42 29.48 -13.69
N ALA A 315 8.72 29.51 -13.34
CA ALA A 315 9.27 30.11 -12.14
C ALA A 315 9.32 31.64 -12.24
N ASP A 316 8.30 32.31 -11.71
CA ASP A 316 8.36 33.76 -11.47
C ASP A 316 8.98 34.01 -10.07
N ALA A 317 9.40 35.23 -9.77
CA ALA A 317 10.07 35.62 -8.52
C ALA A 317 9.30 35.29 -7.21
N ASN A 318 8.07 34.77 -7.29
CA ASN A 318 7.22 34.34 -6.19
C ASN A 318 6.97 32.81 -6.15
N GLY A 319 7.72 32.01 -6.92
CA GLY A 319 7.67 30.55 -6.90
C GLY A 319 6.73 29.92 -7.95
N CYS A 320 7.02 28.67 -8.30
CA CYS A 320 6.32 27.89 -9.32
C CYS A 320 4.88 27.56 -8.90
N LYS A 321 3.92 27.74 -9.82
CA LYS A 321 2.51 27.35 -9.64
C LYS A 321 2.24 26.03 -10.38
N VAL A 322 1.50 25.13 -9.72
CA VAL A 322 1.11 23.82 -10.28
C VAL A 322 -0.41 23.78 -10.45
N LYS A 323 -0.86 23.42 -11.66
CA LYS A 323 -2.26 23.17 -11.96
C LYS A 323 -2.50 21.66 -11.97
N MET A 324 -3.37 21.19 -11.08
CA MET A 324 -3.84 19.80 -11.06
C MET A 324 -5.27 19.76 -11.63
N PRO A 325 -5.61 18.85 -12.54
CA PRO A 325 -6.99 18.69 -13.01
C PRO A 325 -7.91 18.33 -11.84
N SER A 326 -9.08 18.97 -11.75
CA SER A 326 -10.13 18.55 -10.81
C SER A 326 -10.74 17.24 -11.32
N SER A 327 -10.49 16.12 -10.63
CA SER A 327 -11.40 14.98 -10.69
C SER A 327 -12.59 15.28 -9.77
N GLY A 328 -13.72 14.61 -9.96
CA GLY A 328 -14.88 14.75 -9.07
C GLY A 328 -14.58 14.51 -7.58
N ARG A 329 -15.61 14.59 -6.74
CA ARG A 329 -15.49 14.39 -5.29
C ARG A 329 -15.02 12.97 -4.99
N SER A 330 -13.97 12.82 -4.18
CA SER A 330 -13.40 11.51 -3.83
C SER A 330 -14.09 10.89 -2.61
N PHE A 331 -14.06 9.56 -2.49
CA PHE A 331 -14.50 8.89 -1.26
C PHE A 331 -13.73 9.41 -0.03
N THR A 332 -12.41 9.63 -0.16
CA THR A 332 -11.56 10.22 0.90
C THR A 332 -12.09 11.55 1.42
N SER A 333 -12.44 12.46 0.51
CA SER A 333 -12.96 13.79 0.86
C SER A 333 -14.36 13.71 1.47
N ALA A 334 -15.22 12.85 0.92
CA ALA A 334 -16.56 12.61 1.46
C ALA A 334 -16.48 12.04 2.89
N PHE A 335 -15.58 11.08 3.12
CA PHE A 335 -15.31 10.53 4.45
C PHE A 335 -14.82 11.61 5.43
N GLY A 336 -13.82 12.40 5.05
CA GLY A 336 -13.25 13.42 5.92
C GLY A 336 -14.28 14.45 6.39
N ASP A 337 -15.13 14.92 5.48
CA ASP A 337 -16.22 15.84 5.79
C ASP A 337 -17.28 15.16 6.70
N ALA A 338 -17.64 13.92 6.40
CA ALA A 338 -18.64 13.17 7.17
C ALA A 338 -18.19 12.85 8.59
N LEU A 339 -16.92 12.42 8.77
CA LEU A 339 -16.32 12.17 10.07
C LEU A 339 -16.25 13.46 10.91
N ALA A 340 -15.79 14.56 10.31
CA ALA A 340 -15.74 15.85 11.01
C ALA A 340 -17.15 16.31 11.45
N GLY A 341 -18.15 16.16 10.57
CA GLY A 341 -19.54 16.46 10.91
C GLY A 341 -20.08 15.56 12.04
N LEU A 342 -19.68 14.29 12.09
CA LEU A 342 -20.05 13.39 13.18
C LEU A 342 -19.41 13.81 14.52
N MET A 343 -18.12 14.19 14.49
CA MET A 343 -17.37 14.66 15.67
C MET A 343 -17.87 16.00 16.22
N GLU A 344 -18.48 16.83 15.38
CA GLU A 344 -19.15 18.07 15.76
C GLU A 344 -20.45 17.80 16.53
N ARG A 345 -21.15 16.69 16.21
CA ARG A 345 -22.44 16.34 16.84
C ARG A 345 -22.31 15.48 18.09
N ASP A 346 -21.24 14.69 18.23
CA ASP A 346 -21.02 13.82 19.41
C ASP A 346 -19.59 13.98 19.94
N GLU A 347 -19.47 14.57 21.15
CA GLU A 347 -18.20 14.82 21.83
C GLU A 347 -17.43 13.54 22.19
N ARG A 348 -18.11 12.39 22.20
CA ARG A 348 -17.48 11.09 22.48
C ARG A 348 -16.81 10.51 21.24
N VAL A 349 -17.08 11.03 20.05
CA VAL A 349 -16.45 10.53 18.82
C VAL A 349 -15.01 11.04 18.79
N VAL A 350 -14.08 10.10 18.67
CA VAL A 350 -12.64 10.36 18.57
C VAL A 350 -12.11 9.63 17.34
N ALA A 351 -11.04 10.13 16.75
CA ALA A 351 -10.51 9.57 15.51
C ALA A 351 -9.00 9.34 15.57
N CYS A 352 -8.51 8.35 14.84
CA CYS A 352 -7.09 8.23 14.60
C CYS A 352 -6.77 7.70 13.21
N THR A 353 -5.54 7.92 12.78
CA THR A 353 -4.95 7.32 11.58
C THR A 353 -3.50 6.91 11.86
N ALA A 354 -2.91 6.13 10.95
CA ALA A 354 -1.53 5.68 11.01
C ALA A 354 -0.73 6.30 9.86
N ALA A 355 -0.11 7.47 10.08
CA ALA A 355 0.71 8.23 9.12
C ALA A 355 0.03 8.63 7.79
N MET A 356 -1.30 8.62 7.73
CA MET A 356 -2.06 8.87 6.50
C MET A 356 -3.21 9.89 6.68
N PRO A 357 -3.01 11.06 7.31
CA PRO A 357 -4.10 12.00 7.52
C PRO A 357 -4.72 12.51 6.21
N ASP A 358 -3.92 12.87 5.22
CA ASP A 358 -4.42 13.26 3.89
C ASP A 358 -4.97 12.07 3.11
N GLY A 359 -4.28 10.94 3.23
CA GLY A 359 -4.62 9.70 2.52
C GLY A 359 -5.97 9.14 2.93
N THR A 360 -6.35 9.30 4.20
CA THR A 360 -7.62 8.80 4.76
C THR A 360 -8.67 9.90 4.95
N GLY A 361 -8.33 11.18 4.75
CA GLY A 361 -9.25 12.30 4.99
C GLY A 361 -9.33 12.76 6.44
N VAL A 362 -8.63 12.09 7.37
CA VAL A 362 -8.54 12.46 8.79
C VAL A 362 -7.88 13.82 9.03
N ALA A 363 -7.14 14.37 8.05
CA ALA A 363 -6.59 15.72 8.12
C ALA A 363 -7.65 16.78 8.52
N VAL A 364 -8.88 16.68 7.99
CA VAL A 364 -9.99 17.59 8.33
C VAL A 364 -10.35 17.51 9.81
N ALA A 365 -10.37 16.30 10.38
CA ALA A 365 -10.66 16.07 11.79
C ALA A 365 -9.49 16.51 12.69
N LEU A 366 -8.24 16.29 12.28
CA LEU A 366 -7.04 16.76 12.99
C LEU A 366 -7.03 18.28 13.12
N ASP A 367 -7.35 19.00 12.04
CA ASP A 367 -7.36 20.47 12.04
C ASP A 367 -8.49 21.04 12.92
N LYS A 368 -9.68 20.43 12.87
CA LYS A 368 -10.87 20.91 13.61
C LYS A 368 -10.91 20.45 15.07
N PHE A 369 -10.44 19.24 15.35
CA PHE A 369 -10.53 18.58 16.66
C PHE A 369 -9.20 17.96 17.08
N PRO A 370 -8.13 18.76 17.24
CA PRO A 370 -6.78 18.26 17.53
C PRO A 370 -6.68 17.52 18.88
N ASP A 371 -7.53 17.85 19.85
CA ASP A 371 -7.53 17.20 21.18
C ASP A 371 -8.24 15.83 21.18
N ARG A 372 -8.94 15.47 20.09
CA ARG A 372 -9.73 14.24 19.93
C ARG A 372 -9.38 13.46 18.65
N THR A 373 -8.28 13.84 18.01
CA THR A 373 -7.80 13.21 16.77
C THR A 373 -6.30 13.00 16.81
N TRP A 374 -5.82 11.80 16.47
CA TRP A 374 -4.39 11.47 16.51
C TRP A 374 -3.86 10.86 15.21
N ASP A 375 -2.64 11.24 14.84
CA ASP A 375 -1.80 10.48 13.90
C ASP A 375 -0.71 9.77 14.73
N VAL A 376 -0.74 8.44 14.73
CA VAL A 376 0.20 7.63 15.53
C VAL A 376 1.48 7.25 14.78
N GLY A 377 1.69 7.76 13.57
CA GLY A 377 2.76 7.32 12.69
C GLY A 377 2.46 5.97 12.04
N ILE A 378 3.47 5.32 11.44
CA ILE A 378 3.33 4.03 10.73
C ILE A 378 3.24 2.88 11.76
N CYS A 379 2.14 2.87 12.53
CA CYS A 379 1.95 2.03 13.70
C CYS A 379 0.50 1.51 13.78
N GLU A 380 0.03 0.81 12.75
CA GLU A 380 -1.36 0.34 12.66
C GLU A 380 -1.78 -0.57 13.83
N SER A 381 -0.88 -1.45 14.29
CA SER A 381 -1.13 -2.30 15.46
C SER A 381 -1.36 -1.46 16.72
N HIS A 382 -0.47 -0.50 16.99
CA HIS A 382 -0.63 0.43 18.10
C HIS A 382 -1.90 1.28 17.99
N ALA A 383 -2.26 1.74 16.78
CA ALA A 383 -3.49 2.49 16.55
C ALA A 383 -4.72 1.69 17.01
N MET A 384 -4.80 0.41 16.63
CA MET A 384 -5.91 -0.46 17.02
C MET A 384 -6.00 -0.65 18.54
N ASP A 385 -4.88 -0.95 19.21
CA ASP A 385 -4.83 -1.12 20.68
C ASP A 385 -5.18 0.16 21.43
N MET A 386 -4.66 1.30 20.96
CA MET A 386 -4.99 2.61 21.51
C MET A 386 -6.50 2.88 21.41
N MET A 387 -7.11 2.54 20.28
CA MET A 387 -8.55 2.70 20.07
C MET A 387 -9.37 1.74 20.91
N ALA A 388 -8.91 0.49 21.14
CA ALA A 388 -9.52 -0.41 22.11
C ALA A 388 -9.49 0.20 23.53
N GLY A 389 -8.36 0.80 23.93
CA GLY A 389 -8.23 1.53 25.19
C GLY A 389 -9.22 2.70 25.31
N LEU A 390 -9.40 3.50 24.25
CA LEU A 390 -10.36 4.59 24.20
C LEU A 390 -11.82 4.10 24.27
N ALA A 391 -12.14 2.97 23.66
CA ALA A 391 -13.47 2.36 23.80
C ALA A 391 -13.78 1.99 25.25
N LYS A 392 -12.79 1.44 25.99
CA LYS A 392 -12.95 1.10 27.42
C LYS A 392 -13.18 2.30 28.33
N THR A 393 -12.79 3.50 27.91
CA THR A 393 -13.00 4.74 28.68
C THR A 393 -14.31 5.46 28.33
N GLY A 394 -15.12 4.90 27.42
CA GLY A 394 -16.44 5.41 27.07
C GLY A 394 -16.48 6.34 25.84
N PHE A 395 -15.37 6.46 25.11
CA PHE A 395 -15.36 7.13 23.81
C PHE A 395 -15.84 6.20 22.69
N LYS A 396 -16.16 6.79 21.54
CA LYS A 396 -16.54 6.13 20.28
C LYS A 396 -15.40 6.26 19.27
N PRO A 397 -14.43 5.33 19.26
CA PRO A 397 -13.22 5.46 18.46
C PRO A 397 -13.42 5.06 16.99
N PHE A 398 -13.08 5.98 16.07
CA PHE A 398 -13.02 5.78 14.62
C PHE A 398 -11.56 5.68 14.13
N PHE A 399 -11.13 4.47 13.76
CA PHE A 399 -9.80 4.24 13.20
C PHE A 399 -9.86 4.23 11.66
N ALA A 400 -9.32 5.27 11.02
CA ALA A 400 -9.22 5.35 9.57
C ALA A 400 -7.87 4.83 9.07
N VAL A 401 -7.92 3.80 8.22
CA VAL A 401 -6.75 3.09 7.70
C VAL A 401 -7.04 2.57 6.30
N TYR A 402 -6.02 2.30 5.49
CA TYR A 402 -6.24 1.60 4.23
C TYR A 402 -6.54 0.12 4.49
N SER A 403 -7.42 -0.50 3.70
CA SER A 403 -7.72 -1.93 3.79
C SER A 403 -6.45 -2.80 3.74
N THR A 404 -5.47 -2.46 2.89
CA THR A 404 -4.21 -3.21 2.81
C THR A 404 -3.37 -3.11 4.10
N PHE A 405 -3.41 -1.98 4.81
CA PHE A 405 -2.62 -1.77 6.03
C PHE A 405 -3.32 -2.27 7.30
N LEU A 406 -4.65 -2.42 7.29
CA LEU A 406 -5.37 -3.14 8.35
C LEU A 406 -4.80 -4.54 8.60
N GLN A 407 -4.23 -5.19 7.58
CA GLN A 407 -3.59 -6.50 7.70
C GLN A 407 -2.52 -6.53 8.82
N ARG A 408 -1.88 -5.39 9.12
CA ARG A 408 -0.89 -5.25 10.21
C ARG A 408 -1.50 -5.19 11.61
N ALA A 409 -2.79 -4.93 11.72
CA ALA A 409 -3.52 -4.79 12.97
C ALA A 409 -4.54 -5.92 13.18
N PHE A 410 -4.44 -7.02 12.42
CA PHE A 410 -5.42 -8.11 12.50
C PHE A 410 -5.43 -8.80 13.88
N ASP A 411 -4.25 -9.07 14.44
CA ASP A 411 -4.14 -9.69 15.76
C ASP A 411 -4.69 -8.76 16.86
N GLN A 412 -4.42 -7.46 16.76
CA GLN A 412 -4.96 -6.44 17.66
C GLN A 412 -6.49 -6.32 17.54
N ALA A 413 -7.03 -6.40 16.32
CA ALA A 413 -8.47 -6.45 16.09
C ALA A 413 -9.10 -7.72 16.71
N PHE A 414 -8.41 -8.84 16.68
CA PHE A 414 -8.85 -10.07 17.34
C PHE A 414 -8.80 -9.93 18.87
N GLN A 415 -7.61 -9.68 19.42
CA GLN A 415 -7.28 -9.80 20.83
C GLN A 415 -7.86 -8.65 21.67
N GLU A 416 -7.61 -7.40 21.24
CA GLU A 416 -7.94 -6.21 22.03
C GLU A 416 -9.34 -5.68 21.73
N VAL A 417 -9.88 -5.95 20.53
CA VAL A 417 -11.20 -5.46 20.13
C VAL A 417 -12.28 -6.55 20.20
N ALA A 418 -12.21 -7.55 19.32
CA ALA A 418 -13.29 -8.52 19.13
C ALA A 418 -13.51 -9.41 20.36
N LEU A 419 -12.43 -9.93 20.96
CA LEU A 419 -12.51 -10.76 22.16
C LEU A 419 -13.12 -10.02 23.36
N GLN A 420 -13.01 -8.70 23.37
CA GLN A 420 -13.52 -7.81 24.41
C GLN A 420 -14.93 -7.27 24.12
N GLY A 421 -15.51 -7.57 22.94
CA GLY A 421 -16.78 -7.02 22.48
C GLY A 421 -16.77 -5.49 22.35
N LEU A 422 -15.62 -4.89 22.02
CA LEU A 422 -15.48 -3.43 22.03
C LEU A 422 -15.98 -2.78 20.74
N PRO A 423 -16.64 -1.62 20.84
CA PRO A 423 -17.19 -0.91 19.68
C PRO A 423 -16.14 -0.01 19.03
N VAL A 424 -15.07 -0.60 18.51
CA VAL A 424 -14.11 0.10 17.64
C VAL A 424 -14.66 0.16 16.23
N ARG A 425 -14.62 1.35 15.62
CA ARG A 425 -15.17 1.64 14.29
C ARG A 425 -14.04 1.80 13.30
N ILE A 426 -13.94 0.87 12.35
CA ILE A 426 -12.83 0.77 11.41
C ILE A 426 -13.28 1.32 10.06
N CYS A 427 -12.60 2.35 9.55
CA CYS A 427 -12.94 3.00 8.29
C CYS A 427 -11.85 2.65 7.27
N LEU A 428 -12.20 1.79 6.31
CA LEU A 428 -11.29 1.19 5.35
C LEU A 428 -11.34 1.90 4.01
N ASP A 429 -10.44 2.85 3.84
CA ASP A 429 -10.17 3.46 2.55
C ASP A 429 -9.33 2.51 1.66
N ARG A 430 -9.24 2.78 0.37
CA ARG A 430 -8.44 2.00 -0.61
C ARG A 430 -8.82 0.51 -0.60
N ALA A 431 -10.08 0.21 -0.30
CA ALA A 431 -10.57 -1.15 -0.33
C ALA A 431 -10.73 -1.66 -1.78
N GLY A 432 -10.27 -2.86 -2.04
CA GLY A 432 -10.22 -3.49 -3.36
C GLY A 432 -8.97 -3.14 -4.17
N LEU A 433 -9.10 -3.10 -5.49
CA LEU A 433 -8.02 -2.70 -6.39
C LEU A 433 -7.73 -1.20 -6.27
N VAL A 434 -6.44 -0.82 -6.29
CA VAL A 434 -5.99 0.57 -6.00
C VAL A 434 -5.33 1.28 -7.19
N GLY A 435 -5.17 0.60 -8.31
CA GLY A 435 -4.49 1.13 -9.49
C GLY A 435 -2.97 0.97 -9.42
N GLY A 436 -2.25 2.04 -9.79
CA GLY A 436 -0.83 2.02 -10.14
C GLY A 436 0.16 1.67 -9.01
N ASP A 437 -0.30 1.45 -7.78
CA ASP A 437 0.53 0.88 -6.71
C ASP A 437 0.61 -0.66 -6.78
N GLY A 438 -0.33 -1.29 -7.49
CA GLY A 438 -0.33 -2.72 -7.80
C GLY A 438 -0.55 -3.63 -6.59
N ALA A 439 -0.19 -4.91 -6.76
CA ALA A 439 -0.45 -6.02 -5.85
C ALA A 439 -0.06 -5.76 -4.39
N VAL A 440 1.02 -5.03 -4.15
CA VAL A 440 1.53 -4.73 -2.79
C VAL A 440 0.60 -3.81 -1.98
N HIS A 441 -0.38 -3.16 -2.62
CA HIS A 441 -1.31 -2.21 -2.00
C HIS A 441 -2.79 -2.56 -2.21
N HIS A 442 -3.12 -3.66 -2.90
CA HIS A 442 -4.51 -4.07 -3.06
C HIS A 442 -5.13 -4.40 -1.69
N GLY A 443 -6.28 -3.78 -1.40
CA GLY A 443 -7.04 -3.94 -0.17
C GLY A 443 -8.10 -5.02 -0.31
N PHE A 444 -7.69 -6.26 -0.60
CA PHE A 444 -8.61 -7.34 -0.99
C PHE A 444 -8.86 -8.39 0.09
N CYS A 445 -8.30 -8.24 1.29
CA CYS A 445 -8.37 -9.24 2.36
C CYS A 445 -9.24 -8.81 3.56
N ASP A 446 -9.70 -7.56 3.60
CA ASP A 446 -10.37 -7.00 4.78
C ASP A 446 -11.57 -7.81 5.25
N ILE A 447 -12.45 -8.22 4.32
CA ILE A 447 -13.62 -9.02 4.67
C ILE A 447 -13.20 -10.43 5.07
N SER A 448 -12.29 -11.07 4.33
CA SER A 448 -11.84 -12.43 4.66
C SER A 448 -11.18 -12.51 6.03
N LEU A 449 -10.44 -11.47 6.42
CA LEU A 449 -9.84 -11.37 7.76
C LEU A 449 -10.90 -11.09 8.81
N LEU A 450 -11.60 -9.95 8.73
CA LEU A 450 -12.48 -9.48 9.80
C LEU A 450 -13.74 -10.34 9.97
N ARG A 451 -14.24 -11.00 8.91
CA ARG A 451 -15.47 -11.81 9.00
C ARG A 451 -15.31 -13.01 9.92
N THR A 452 -14.07 -13.48 10.13
CA THR A 452 -13.75 -14.56 11.08
C THR A 452 -13.95 -14.13 12.54
N LEU A 453 -13.89 -12.83 12.85
CA LEU A 453 -13.97 -12.32 14.21
C LEU A 453 -15.44 -12.24 14.69
N PRO A 454 -15.81 -12.85 15.83
CA PRO A 454 -17.18 -12.82 16.35
C PRO A 454 -17.70 -11.41 16.67
N GLY A 455 -19.02 -11.22 16.64
CA GLY A 455 -19.68 -9.98 17.07
C GLY A 455 -19.49 -8.75 16.15
N GLY A 456 -18.63 -8.83 15.14
CA GLY A 456 -18.39 -7.72 14.22
C GLY A 456 -19.45 -7.54 13.13
N VAL A 457 -19.62 -6.29 12.68
CA VAL A 457 -20.47 -5.92 11.53
C VAL A 457 -19.60 -5.34 10.42
N LEU A 458 -19.77 -5.85 9.20
CA LEU A 458 -18.96 -5.46 8.04
C LEU A 458 -19.84 -4.83 6.97
N LEU A 459 -19.61 -3.55 6.70
CA LEU A 459 -20.36 -2.67 5.83
C LEU A 459 -19.55 -2.24 4.60
N ALA A 460 -20.23 -1.88 3.52
CA ALA A 460 -19.64 -1.18 2.39
C ALA A 460 -20.49 0.01 1.94
N ALA A 461 -19.83 1.06 1.48
CA ALA A 461 -20.48 2.22 0.88
C ALA A 461 -20.40 2.15 -0.66
N ILE A 462 -21.47 2.56 -1.34
CA ILE A 462 -21.57 2.59 -2.80
C ILE A 462 -21.31 4.00 -3.37
N ASP A 463 -21.53 5.03 -2.55
CA ASP A 463 -21.48 6.46 -2.88
C ASP A 463 -21.32 7.32 -1.59
N GLU A 464 -21.38 8.64 -1.71
CA GLU A 464 -21.29 9.55 -0.56
C GLU A 464 -22.48 9.44 0.42
N PRO A 465 -23.75 9.50 -0.02
CA PRO A 465 -24.88 9.35 0.89
C PRO A 465 -24.87 8.04 1.69
N SER A 466 -24.52 6.91 1.05
CA SER A 466 -24.38 5.63 1.75
C SER A 466 -23.20 5.60 2.72
N LEU A 467 -22.08 6.25 2.40
CA LEU A 467 -20.96 6.40 3.33
C LEU A 467 -21.35 7.19 4.58
N VAL A 468 -22.05 8.32 4.42
CA VAL A 468 -22.57 9.11 5.54
C VAL A 468 -23.53 8.28 6.41
N ALA A 469 -24.45 7.56 5.78
CA ALA A 469 -25.41 6.70 6.48
C ALA A 469 -24.72 5.52 7.20
N ALA A 470 -23.68 4.94 6.61
CA ALA A 470 -22.89 3.87 7.23
C ALA A 470 -22.11 4.37 8.46
N LEU A 471 -21.48 5.56 8.39
CA LEU A 471 -20.80 6.17 9.54
C LEU A 471 -21.77 6.48 10.68
N GLN A 472 -22.98 6.95 10.36
CA GLN A 472 -24.02 7.16 11.36
C GLN A 472 -24.44 5.84 12.03
N PHE A 473 -24.70 4.78 11.25
CA PHE A 473 -24.98 3.46 11.79
C PHE A 473 -23.86 2.96 12.71
N MET A 474 -22.61 3.11 12.27
CA MET A 474 -21.44 2.73 13.06
C MET A 474 -21.36 3.51 14.38
N ALA A 475 -21.65 4.82 14.35
CA ALA A 475 -21.66 5.66 15.56
C ALA A 475 -22.70 5.22 16.60
N ASP A 476 -23.78 4.56 16.16
CA ASP A 476 -24.88 4.10 17.01
C ASP A 476 -24.78 2.60 17.38
N TYR A 477 -23.86 1.86 16.75
CA TYR A 477 -23.64 0.43 17.00
C TYR A 477 -22.57 0.20 18.08
N ASP A 478 -22.99 -0.26 19.27
CA ASP A 478 -22.11 -0.49 20.43
C ASP A 478 -21.98 -1.98 20.84
N GLU A 479 -22.60 -2.91 20.11
CA GLU A 479 -22.59 -4.36 20.47
C GLU A 479 -21.29 -5.08 20.11
N GLY A 480 -20.43 -4.45 19.30
CA GLY A 480 -19.16 -5.00 18.84
C GLY A 480 -18.48 -4.06 17.86
N PHE A 481 -17.37 -4.51 17.27
CA PHE A 481 -16.68 -3.69 16.28
C PHE A 481 -17.50 -3.55 15.00
N SER A 482 -17.32 -2.44 14.31
CA SER A 482 -17.92 -2.23 13.00
C SER A 482 -16.88 -1.75 12.00
N CYS A 483 -17.06 -2.10 10.74
CA CYS A 483 -16.14 -1.73 9.68
C CYS A 483 -16.90 -1.26 8.44
N VAL A 484 -16.57 -0.09 7.89
CA VAL A 484 -17.06 0.33 6.56
C VAL A 484 -15.90 0.41 5.59
N ARG A 485 -16.07 -0.20 4.42
CA ARG A 485 -15.10 -0.13 3.32
C ARG A 485 -15.56 0.75 2.17
N TYR A 486 -14.60 1.44 1.54
CA TYR A 486 -14.81 2.26 0.35
C TYR A 486 -13.53 2.32 -0.51
N PRO A 487 -13.67 2.42 -1.84
CA PRO A 487 -12.54 2.29 -2.75
C PRO A 487 -11.73 3.59 -2.87
N ARG A 488 -10.54 3.47 -3.46
CA ARG A 488 -9.79 4.62 -3.98
C ARG A 488 -10.42 5.08 -5.29
N ASP A 489 -11.49 5.86 -5.20
CA ASP A 489 -12.20 6.38 -6.36
C ASP A 489 -12.95 7.70 -6.08
N ASN A 490 -13.57 8.25 -7.12
CA ASN A 490 -14.58 9.29 -6.97
C ASN A 490 -15.93 8.67 -6.55
N VAL A 491 -16.71 9.42 -5.79
CA VAL A 491 -18.09 9.03 -5.47
C VAL A 491 -18.94 9.14 -6.74
N SER A 492 -19.86 8.19 -6.93
CA SER A 492 -20.78 8.23 -8.07
C SER A 492 -21.83 9.30 -7.88
N GLU A 493 -22.18 9.99 -8.96
CA GLU A 493 -23.27 10.97 -8.98
C GLU A 493 -24.63 10.32 -9.30
N ARG A 494 -24.64 9.03 -9.68
CA ARG A 494 -25.80 8.32 -10.25
C ARG A 494 -27.05 8.35 -9.36
N LEU A 495 -26.88 8.29 -8.04
CA LEU A 495 -27.97 8.17 -7.07
C LEU A 495 -28.13 9.41 -6.17
N LEU A 496 -27.45 10.52 -6.48
CA LEU A 496 -27.47 11.72 -5.61
C LEU A 496 -28.85 12.36 -5.46
N ASP A 497 -29.70 12.25 -6.48
CA ASP A 497 -31.07 12.77 -6.44
C ASP A 497 -32.05 11.86 -5.68
N GLN A 498 -31.59 10.68 -5.22
CA GLN A 498 -32.40 9.74 -4.46
C GLN A 498 -32.02 9.80 -2.98
N GLU A 499 -33.03 9.78 -2.11
CA GLU A 499 -32.77 9.65 -0.67
C GLU A 499 -32.07 8.32 -0.37
N CYS A 500 -30.98 8.36 0.39
CA CYS A 500 -30.31 7.16 0.88
C CYS A 500 -30.92 6.77 2.24
N PRO A 501 -31.69 5.66 2.32
CA PRO A 501 -32.30 5.25 3.58
C PRO A 501 -31.21 4.80 4.56
N PRO A 502 -31.44 4.99 5.88
CA PRO A 502 -30.49 4.61 6.91
C PRO A 502 -30.14 3.12 6.83
N PHE A 503 -28.93 2.78 7.26
CA PHE A 503 -28.53 1.39 7.37
C PHE A 503 -29.31 0.75 8.53
N GLN A 504 -29.92 -0.40 8.25
CA GLN A 504 -30.54 -1.27 9.25
C GLN A 504 -29.72 -2.55 9.30
N LEU A 505 -29.43 -3.05 10.50
CA LEU A 505 -28.51 -4.18 10.68
C LEU A 505 -28.90 -5.38 9.80
N GLY A 506 -27.98 -5.79 8.93
CA GLY A 506 -28.16 -6.93 8.03
C GLY A 506 -29.21 -6.73 6.94
N LYS A 507 -29.57 -5.49 6.59
CA LYS A 507 -30.55 -5.18 5.54
C LYS A 507 -29.92 -4.57 4.31
N ALA A 508 -30.21 -5.16 3.15
CA ALA A 508 -29.84 -4.65 1.84
C ALA A 508 -30.85 -3.61 1.33
N ARG A 509 -30.48 -2.86 0.29
CA ARG A 509 -31.34 -1.90 -0.42
C ARG A 509 -31.50 -2.32 -1.88
N CYS A 510 -32.74 -2.47 -2.35
CA CYS A 510 -32.99 -2.64 -3.79
C CYS A 510 -32.74 -1.32 -4.53
N LEU A 511 -31.88 -1.36 -5.55
CA LEU A 511 -31.54 -0.20 -6.40
C LEU A 511 -32.38 -0.16 -7.69
N THR A 512 -33.07 -1.26 -8.02
CA THR A 512 -34.04 -1.32 -9.12
C THR A 512 -35.43 -1.73 -8.60
N PRO A 513 -36.17 -0.83 -7.91
CA PRO A 513 -37.42 -1.20 -7.22
C PRO A 513 -38.51 -1.84 -8.11
N ALA A 514 -38.53 -1.52 -9.40
CA ALA A 514 -39.44 -2.14 -10.37
C ALA A 514 -39.19 -3.66 -10.57
N HIS A 515 -38.02 -4.14 -10.18
CA HIS A 515 -37.59 -5.53 -10.29
C HIS A 515 -37.33 -6.17 -8.91
N ASP A 516 -37.81 -5.54 -7.83
CA ASP A 516 -37.63 -6.05 -6.47
C ASP A 516 -38.33 -7.42 -6.29
N VAL A 517 -37.54 -8.44 -5.97
CA VAL A 517 -38.05 -9.81 -5.77
C VAL A 517 -38.80 -9.97 -4.45
N HIS A 518 -38.55 -9.12 -3.45
CA HIS A 518 -39.38 -9.04 -2.25
C HIS A 518 -40.76 -8.49 -2.54
N ALA A 519 -40.86 -7.57 -3.51
CA ALA A 519 -42.13 -7.05 -4.00
C ALA A 519 -42.85 -8.03 -4.98
N GLY A 520 -42.31 -9.23 -5.18
CA GLY A 520 -42.90 -10.27 -6.03
C GLY A 520 -42.52 -10.17 -7.51
N ALA A 521 -41.56 -9.32 -7.89
CA ALA A 521 -41.06 -9.29 -9.26
C ALA A 521 -40.39 -10.61 -9.66
N ARG A 522 -40.23 -10.82 -10.97
CA ARG A 522 -39.60 -11.99 -11.58
C ARG A 522 -38.58 -11.54 -12.63
N PRO A 523 -37.43 -11.00 -12.22
CA PRO A 523 -36.39 -10.57 -13.15
C PRO A 523 -35.71 -11.77 -13.81
N ASP A 524 -35.10 -11.55 -14.97
CA ASP A 524 -34.28 -12.54 -15.68
C ASP A 524 -32.98 -12.86 -14.91
N ALA A 525 -32.45 -11.92 -14.11
CA ALA A 525 -31.30 -12.13 -13.24
C ALA A 525 -31.33 -11.25 -11.99
N ILE A 526 -30.60 -11.66 -10.95
CA ILE A 526 -30.46 -10.91 -9.70
C ILE A 526 -28.98 -10.67 -9.40
N VAL A 527 -28.64 -9.43 -9.06
CA VAL A 527 -27.29 -9.03 -8.67
C VAL A 527 -27.29 -8.55 -7.23
N LEU A 528 -26.52 -9.22 -6.38
CA LEU A 528 -26.21 -8.81 -5.01
C LEU A 528 -24.81 -8.21 -5.00
N ALA A 529 -24.71 -6.89 -4.96
CA ALA A 529 -23.42 -6.20 -5.08
C ALA A 529 -23.00 -5.55 -3.76
N TYR A 530 -21.73 -5.75 -3.37
CA TYR A 530 -21.18 -5.26 -2.10
C TYR A 530 -20.23 -4.09 -2.34
N GLY A 531 -20.65 -2.88 -1.96
CA GLY A 531 -19.90 -1.64 -2.13
C GLY A 531 -20.01 -1.06 -3.55
N SER A 532 -19.00 -0.30 -3.97
CA SER A 532 -18.99 0.38 -5.28
C SER A 532 -19.29 -0.50 -6.51
N PRO A 533 -19.05 -1.83 -6.55
CA PRO A 533 -19.54 -2.68 -7.64
C PRO A 533 -21.05 -2.61 -7.89
N ALA A 534 -21.86 -2.17 -6.92
CA ALA A 534 -23.28 -1.93 -7.13
C ALA A 534 -23.56 -0.84 -8.18
N ILE A 535 -22.70 0.18 -8.25
CA ILE A 535 -22.78 1.21 -9.30
C ILE A 535 -22.42 0.62 -10.66
N ALA A 536 -21.35 -0.17 -10.74
CA ALA A 536 -20.96 -0.86 -11.96
C ALA A 536 -22.02 -1.88 -12.43
N ALA A 537 -22.76 -2.50 -11.50
CA ALA A 537 -23.88 -3.36 -11.81
C ALA A 537 -25.07 -2.58 -12.41
N LEU A 538 -25.39 -1.40 -11.90
CA LEU A 538 -26.41 -0.53 -12.52
C LEU A 538 -25.99 -0.07 -13.92
N GLU A 539 -24.73 0.30 -14.11
CA GLU A 539 -24.19 0.63 -15.45
C GLU A 539 -24.22 -0.58 -16.39
N ALA A 540 -23.95 -1.79 -15.88
CA ALA A 540 -24.08 -3.01 -16.64
C ALA A 540 -25.52 -3.26 -17.11
N VAL A 541 -26.53 -2.96 -16.28
CA VAL A 541 -27.94 -3.04 -16.67
C VAL A 541 -28.26 -2.06 -17.80
N ASP A 542 -27.74 -0.84 -17.77
CA ASP A 542 -27.91 0.10 -18.89
C ASP A 542 -27.31 -0.44 -20.20
N LEU A 543 -26.15 -1.12 -20.13
CA LEU A 543 -25.50 -1.74 -21.29
C LEU A 543 -26.22 -2.99 -21.84
N LEU A 544 -27.17 -3.54 -21.08
CA LEU A 544 -28.03 -4.62 -21.55
C LEU A 544 -29.20 -4.10 -22.41
N ASP A 545 -29.51 -2.79 -22.40
CA ASP A 545 -30.51 -2.15 -23.28
C ASP A 545 -31.84 -2.93 -23.40
N ASP A 546 -32.46 -3.20 -22.24
CA ASP A 546 -33.70 -3.98 -22.11
C ASP A 546 -33.64 -5.44 -22.63
N GLU A 547 -32.46 -5.98 -22.93
CA GLU A 547 -32.26 -7.40 -23.29
C GLU A 547 -32.71 -8.33 -22.14
N TYR A 548 -32.50 -7.90 -20.89
CA TYR A 548 -32.87 -8.62 -19.68
C TYR A 548 -33.37 -7.67 -18.59
N THR A 549 -34.36 -8.12 -17.82
CA THR A 549 -34.75 -7.47 -16.57
C THR A 549 -33.85 -7.91 -15.42
N VAL A 550 -33.28 -6.97 -14.67
CA VAL A 550 -32.29 -7.28 -13.62
C VAL A 550 -32.64 -6.58 -12.31
N ALA A 551 -32.72 -7.36 -11.23
CA ALA A 551 -32.79 -6.82 -9.88
C ALA A 551 -31.38 -6.55 -9.35
N VAL A 552 -31.06 -5.31 -9.00
CA VAL A 552 -29.76 -4.95 -8.41
C VAL A 552 -29.97 -4.54 -6.96
N TYR A 553 -29.23 -5.16 -6.05
CA TYR A 553 -29.21 -4.84 -4.63
C TYR A 553 -27.86 -4.27 -4.22
N ASP A 554 -27.90 -3.14 -3.53
CA ASP A 554 -26.83 -2.73 -2.62
C ASP A 554 -26.93 -3.64 -1.39
N ALA A 555 -26.02 -4.62 -1.32
CA ALA A 555 -26.03 -5.61 -0.25
C ALA A 555 -25.78 -5.00 1.13
N ARG A 556 -25.10 -3.84 1.20
CA ARG A 556 -24.71 -3.06 2.40
C ARG A 556 -23.83 -3.78 3.41
N PHE A 557 -24.06 -5.06 3.69
CA PHE A 557 -23.41 -5.85 4.71
C PHE A 557 -22.84 -7.16 4.16
N ALA A 558 -21.58 -7.45 4.48
CA ALA A 558 -21.00 -8.79 4.32
C ALA A 558 -21.09 -9.63 5.60
N LYS A 559 -21.37 -8.99 6.73
CA LYS A 559 -21.64 -9.65 8.00
C LYS A 559 -22.54 -8.74 8.87
N PRO A 560 -23.73 -9.21 9.28
CA PRO A 560 -24.47 -10.34 8.69
C PRO A 560 -24.96 -10.00 7.27
N VAL A 561 -25.12 -11.00 6.40
CA VAL A 561 -25.81 -10.81 5.11
C VAL A 561 -27.34 -10.75 5.32
N ASP A 562 -28.08 -10.21 4.35
CA ASP A 562 -29.54 -10.12 4.44
C ASP A 562 -30.22 -11.45 4.08
N ASP A 563 -30.53 -12.25 5.10
CA ASP A 563 -31.25 -13.52 4.97
C ASP A 563 -32.48 -13.44 4.08
N ALA A 564 -33.26 -12.36 4.21
CA ALA A 564 -34.51 -12.22 3.48
C ALA A 564 -34.22 -12.07 1.98
N VAL A 565 -33.26 -11.23 1.61
CA VAL A 565 -32.85 -11.06 0.20
C VAL A 565 -32.21 -12.33 -0.34
N VAL A 566 -31.37 -13.01 0.43
CA VAL A 566 -30.76 -14.28 0.00
C VAL A 566 -31.85 -15.34 -0.28
N GLN A 567 -32.81 -15.50 0.62
CA GLN A 567 -33.95 -16.41 0.43
C GLN A 567 -34.78 -16.04 -0.80
N ALA A 568 -35.18 -14.77 -0.93
CA ALA A 568 -35.99 -14.30 -2.05
C ALA A 568 -35.26 -14.48 -3.38
N ALA A 569 -33.96 -14.18 -3.43
CA ALA A 569 -33.15 -14.28 -4.64
C ALA A 569 -33.01 -15.73 -5.11
N LEU A 570 -32.66 -16.65 -4.20
CA LEU A 570 -32.46 -18.06 -4.56
C LEU A 570 -33.78 -18.79 -4.86
N HIS A 571 -34.91 -18.34 -4.33
CA HIS A 571 -36.24 -18.86 -4.69
C HIS A 571 -36.82 -18.27 -5.98
N ALA A 572 -36.23 -17.21 -6.53
CA ALA A 572 -36.78 -16.54 -7.72
C ALA A 572 -36.72 -17.43 -8.98
N GLY A 573 -35.87 -18.47 -8.98
CA GLY A 573 -35.73 -19.41 -10.10
C GLY A 573 -34.95 -18.84 -11.30
N CYS A 574 -34.18 -17.77 -11.09
CA CYS A 574 -33.30 -17.16 -12.07
C CYS A 574 -31.85 -17.08 -11.55
N PRO A 575 -30.85 -16.83 -12.42
CA PRO A 575 -29.47 -16.70 -12.00
C PRO A 575 -29.26 -15.58 -10.96
N VAL A 576 -28.45 -15.88 -9.95
CA VAL A 576 -28.06 -14.93 -8.90
C VAL A 576 -26.55 -14.69 -9.00
N LEU A 577 -26.13 -13.44 -9.09
CA LEU A 577 -24.73 -13.05 -9.15
C LEU A 577 -24.39 -12.25 -7.90
N THR A 578 -23.33 -12.65 -7.20
CA THR A 578 -22.70 -11.81 -6.17
C THR A 578 -21.55 -11.03 -6.79
N VAL A 579 -21.37 -9.76 -6.45
CA VAL A 579 -20.31 -8.91 -7.02
C VAL A 579 -19.57 -8.15 -5.92
N GLU A 580 -18.26 -8.30 -5.87
CA GLU A 580 -17.40 -7.66 -4.87
C GLU A 580 -16.03 -7.24 -5.45
N ASP A 581 -15.55 -6.03 -5.15
CA ASP A 581 -14.16 -5.63 -5.41
C ASP A 581 -13.25 -6.14 -4.28
N HIS A 582 -13.21 -7.45 -4.15
CA HIS A 582 -12.55 -8.18 -3.07
C HIS A 582 -12.31 -9.63 -3.52
N THR A 583 -11.41 -10.37 -2.87
CA THR A 583 -11.21 -11.79 -3.21
C THR A 583 -12.51 -12.57 -3.06
N THR A 584 -12.76 -13.47 -4.01
CA THR A 584 -13.83 -14.46 -3.86
C THR A 584 -13.55 -15.42 -2.70
N ILE A 585 -12.32 -15.57 -2.22
CA ILE A 585 -12.00 -16.52 -1.14
C ILE A 585 -12.34 -15.90 0.22
N GLY A 586 -13.49 -16.26 0.78
CA GLY A 586 -13.90 -15.82 2.12
C GLY A 586 -14.56 -14.43 2.16
N GLY A 587 -14.75 -13.80 0.99
CA GLY A 587 -15.42 -12.52 0.83
C GLY A 587 -16.94 -12.56 0.94
N PHE A 588 -17.61 -11.56 0.35
CA PHE A 588 -19.07 -11.38 0.38
C PHE A 588 -19.82 -12.54 -0.27
N GLY A 589 -19.43 -12.93 -1.47
CA GLY A 589 -20.05 -14.05 -2.19
C GLY A 589 -19.90 -15.37 -1.45
N SER A 590 -18.80 -15.57 -0.71
CA SER A 590 -18.64 -16.70 0.21
C SER A 590 -19.61 -16.59 1.39
N ALA A 591 -19.77 -15.42 2.00
CA ALA A 591 -20.73 -15.21 3.08
C ALA A 591 -22.18 -15.51 2.65
N VAL A 592 -22.57 -15.12 1.43
CA VAL A 592 -23.88 -15.45 0.86
C VAL A 592 -24.03 -16.96 0.66
N LEU A 593 -23.02 -17.65 0.11
CA LEU A 593 -23.05 -19.11 -0.07
C LEU A 593 -23.14 -19.86 1.26
N GLU A 594 -22.32 -19.49 2.24
CA GLU A 594 -22.33 -20.08 3.58
C GLU A 594 -23.71 -19.92 4.21
N ARG A 595 -24.28 -18.71 4.13
CA ARG A 595 -25.60 -18.44 4.69
C ARG A 595 -26.72 -19.18 3.96
N ALA A 596 -26.65 -19.26 2.63
CA ALA A 596 -27.61 -20.02 1.84
C ALA A 596 -27.59 -21.52 2.19
N SER A 597 -26.40 -22.08 2.40
CA SER A 597 -26.21 -23.46 2.85
C SER A 597 -26.83 -23.69 4.24
N GLU A 598 -26.59 -22.79 5.20
CA GLU A 598 -27.20 -22.85 6.54
C GLU A 598 -28.74 -22.79 6.51
N LEU A 599 -29.30 -22.05 5.55
CA LEU A 599 -30.74 -21.93 5.32
C LEU A 599 -31.33 -23.08 4.50
N GLY A 600 -30.50 -24.02 4.02
CA GLY A 600 -30.94 -25.16 3.20
C GLY A 600 -31.38 -24.78 1.77
N LEU A 601 -30.86 -23.69 1.23
CA LEU A 601 -31.21 -23.18 -0.11
C LEU A 601 -30.34 -23.81 -1.20
N ASP A 602 -30.90 -24.00 -2.39
CA ASP A 602 -30.12 -24.41 -3.57
C ASP A 602 -29.28 -23.25 -4.10
N THR A 603 -27.96 -23.46 -4.20
CA THR A 603 -27.00 -22.47 -4.70
C THR A 603 -26.54 -22.75 -6.12
N SER A 604 -27.15 -23.70 -6.83
CA SER A 604 -26.77 -24.07 -8.20
C SER A 604 -26.85 -22.91 -9.21
N ALA A 605 -27.74 -21.95 -8.96
CA ALA A 605 -27.92 -20.74 -9.76
C ALA A 605 -27.03 -19.56 -9.33
N LEU A 606 -26.24 -19.72 -8.25
CA LEU A 606 -25.41 -18.63 -7.71
C LEU A 606 -24.02 -18.62 -8.37
N THR A 607 -23.65 -17.47 -8.93
CA THR A 607 -22.31 -17.18 -9.45
C THR A 607 -21.64 -16.10 -8.63
N ARG A 608 -20.35 -16.25 -8.33
CA ARG A 608 -19.56 -15.25 -7.61
C ARG A 608 -18.64 -14.52 -8.56
N LEU A 609 -18.77 -13.20 -8.60
CA LEU A 609 -17.89 -12.29 -9.31
C LEU A 609 -17.07 -11.52 -8.27
N GLY A 610 -15.76 -11.64 -8.37
CA GLY A 610 -14.82 -10.95 -7.50
C GLY A 610 -13.40 -11.15 -7.99
N LEU A 611 -12.42 -10.77 -7.18
CA LEU A 611 -11.02 -10.93 -7.55
C LEU A 611 -10.66 -12.42 -7.58
N PRO A 612 -10.04 -12.90 -8.67
CA PRO A 612 -9.57 -14.28 -8.79
C PRO A 612 -8.38 -14.55 -7.86
N ASP A 613 -8.07 -15.82 -7.63
CA ASP A 613 -6.90 -16.26 -6.85
C ASP A 613 -5.59 -16.12 -7.64
N GLN A 614 -5.24 -14.88 -7.97
CA GLN A 614 -4.02 -14.52 -8.68
C GLN A 614 -3.65 -13.06 -8.43
N TRP A 615 -2.38 -12.72 -8.68
CA TRP A 615 -1.90 -11.35 -8.52
C TRP A 615 -2.33 -10.45 -9.68
N ILE A 616 -3.09 -9.41 -9.35
CA ILE A 616 -3.37 -8.30 -10.27
C ILE A 616 -2.25 -7.27 -10.11
N LEU A 617 -1.60 -6.90 -11.22
CA LEU A 617 -0.44 -6.01 -11.21
C LEU A 617 -0.84 -4.55 -11.43
N GLN A 618 0.12 -3.64 -11.33
CA GLN A 618 -0.12 -2.21 -11.47
C GLN A 618 -0.69 -1.85 -12.85
N ASP A 619 -1.80 -1.10 -12.85
CA ASP A 619 -2.34 -0.35 -13.99
C ASP A 619 -3.26 0.74 -13.44
N SER A 620 -4.00 1.46 -14.28
CA SER A 620 -5.18 2.21 -13.82
C SER A 620 -6.18 1.27 -13.13
N ARG A 621 -6.87 1.76 -12.10
CA ARG A 621 -7.88 0.96 -11.38
C ARG A 621 -8.99 0.46 -12.33
N ALA A 622 -9.41 1.29 -13.29
CA ALA A 622 -10.39 0.91 -14.30
C ALA A 622 -9.91 -0.26 -15.18
N ALA A 623 -8.65 -0.23 -15.63
CA ALA A 623 -8.08 -1.35 -16.39
C ALA A 623 -7.96 -2.63 -15.54
N GLN A 624 -7.58 -2.50 -14.26
CA GLN A 624 -7.54 -3.63 -13.34
C GLN A 624 -8.93 -4.26 -13.13
N LEU A 625 -9.98 -3.45 -12.95
CA LEU A 625 -11.35 -3.96 -12.83
C LEU A 625 -11.82 -4.63 -14.13
N ALA A 626 -11.48 -4.07 -15.29
CA ALA A 626 -11.78 -4.68 -16.58
C ALA A 626 -11.03 -6.01 -16.79
N GLU A 627 -9.77 -6.11 -16.35
CA GLU A 627 -8.96 -7.34 -16.40
C GLU A 627 -9.65 -8.49 -15.65
N VAL A 628 -10.28 -8.21 -14.51
CA VAL A 628 -10.99 -9.21 -13.68
C VAL A 628 -12.49 -9.29 -13.98
N GLY A 629 -13.00 -8.52 -14.95
CA GLY A 629 -14.41 -8.53 -15.35
C GLY A 629 -15.38 -7.90 -14.33
N LEU A 630 -14.89 -7.02 -13.46
CA LEU A 630 -15.69 -6.27 -12.48
C LEU A 630 -16.07 -4.86 -12.97
N ASP A 631 -15.71 -4.51 -14.21
CA ASP A 631 -16.24 -3.32 -14.88
C ASP A 631 -17.67 -3.58 -15.41
N ALA A 632 -18.39 -2.52 -15.78
CA ALA A 632 -19.77 -2.63 -16.27
C ALA A 632 -19.90 -3.61 -17.45
N SER A 633 -18.92 -3.61 -18.37
CA SER A 633 -18.91 -4.54 -19.51
C SER A 633 -18.71 -5.99 -19.07
N GLY A 634 -17.83 -6.26 -18.10
CA GLY A 634 -17.60 -7.59 -17.54
C GLY A 634 -18.80 -8.13 -16.76
N ILE A 635 -19.46 -7.28 -15.98
CA ILE A 635 -20.68 -7.65 -15.25
C ILE A 635 -21.81 -7.93 -16.25
N ALA A 636 -22.01 -7.09 -17.27
CA ALA A 636 -23.04 -7.32 -18.30
C ALA A 636 -22.81 -8.65 -19.04
N ARG A 637 -21.57 -8.95 -19.43
CA ARG A 637 -21.22 -10.26 -20.02
C ARG A 637 -21.55 -11.41 -19.07
N SER A 638 -21.23 -11.28 -17.79
CA SER A 638 -21.50 -12.31 -16.79
C SER A 638 -23.00 -12.55 -16.60
N ILE A 639 -23.82 -11.49 -16.65
CA ILE A 639 -25.29 -11.60 -16.63
C ILE A 639 -25.79 -12.36 -17.86
N ARG A 640 -25.37 -11.97 -19.08
CA ARG A 640 -25.74 -12.67 -20.32
C ARG A 640 -25.41 -14.16 -20.24
N ASP A 641 -24.16 -14.47 -19.90
CA ASP A 641 -23.69 -15.85 -19.77
C ASP A 641 -24.49 -16.66 -18.75
N ALA A 642 -24.88 -16.04 -17.63
CA ALA A 642 -25.67 -16.70 -16.59
C ALA A 642 -27.10 -16.99 -17.06
N VAL A 643 -27.76 -16.02 -17.69
CA VAL A 643 -29.12 -16.18 -18.23
C VAL A 643 -29.16 -17.21 -19.36
N ASP A 644 -28.20 -17.17 -20.29
CA ASP A 644 -28.13 -18.11 -21.41
C ASP A 644 -27.86 -19.55 -20.96
N ARG A 645 -27.07 -19.73 -19.88
CA ARG A 645 -26.87 -21.06 -19.27
C ARG A 645 -28.14 -21.60 -18.60
N ALA A 646 -28.96 -20.73 -18.03
CA ALA A 646 -30.19 -21.11 -17.35
C ALA A 646 -31.35 -21.41 -18.32
N ARG A 647 -31.30 -20.86 -19.54
CA ARG A 647 -32.31 -21.18 -20.58
C ARG A 647 -32.21 -22.67 -20.98
N PRO A 648 -33.32 -23.42 -21.00
CA PRO A 648 -33.31 -24.80 -21.42
C PRO A 648 -32.86 -24.90 -22.88
N LYS A 649 -31.74 -25.60 -23.14
CA LYS A 649 -31.29 -25.91 -24.50
C LYS A 649 -32.42 -26.64 -25.21
N HIS A 650 -33.05 -26.01 -26.20
CA HIS A 650 -33.97 -26.70 -27.10
C HIS A 650 -33.18 -27.80 -27.82
N VAL A 651 -33.33 -29.04 -27.37
CA VAL A 651 -32.96 -30.21 -28.17
C VAL A 651 -34.00 -30.26 -29.29
N GLY A 652 -33.68 -29.64 -30.42
CA GLY A 652 -34.48 -29.79 -31.63
C GLY A 652 -34.63 -31.28 -31.92
N THR A 653 -35.86 -31.77 -31.87
CA THR A 653 -36.22 -33.09 -32.37
C THR A 653 -35.81 -33.16 -33.83
N ALA A 654 -34.63 -33.75 -34.10
CA ALA A 654 -34.26 -34.17 -35.43
C ALA A 654 -35.28 -35.26 -35.83
N VAL A 655 -36.23 -34.88 -36.70
CA VAL A 655 -37.04 -35.85 -37.43
C VAL A 655 -36.07 -36.66 -38.27
N VAL A 656 -35.81 -37.90 -37.84
CA VAL A 656 -35.07 -38.87 -38.63
C VAL A 656 -35.98 -39.28 -39.80
N GLU A 657 -35.84 -38.61 -40.94
CA GLU A 657 -36.36 -39.13 -42.20
C GLU A 657 -35.57 -40.38 -42.58
N THR A 658 -36.16 -41.54 -42.30
CA THR A 658 -35.66 -42.83 -42.74
C THR A 658 -35.71 -42.91 -44.28
N ARG A 659 -34.62 -42.56 -44.96
CA ARG A 659 -34.43 -42.88 -46.38
C ARG A 659 -34.10 -44.35 -46.52
N LEU A 660 -35.10 -45.14 -46.94
CA LEU A 660 -34.90 -46.49 -47.46
C LEU A 660 -34.11 -46.43 -48.79
N SER A 661 -32.83 -46.77 -48.75
CA SER A 661 -32.01 -46.99 -49.95
C SER A 661 -32.26 -48.40 -50.50
N ARG A 662 -32.75 -48.49 -51.74
CA ARG A 662 -32.82 -49.74 -52.54
C ARG A 662 -31.41 -50.25 -52.86
N PRO A 663 -31.20 -51.58 -52.99
CA PRO A 663 -29.91 -52.14 -53.35
C PRO A 663 -29.66 -52.06 -54.86
N SER A 664 -28.47 -51.58 -55.26
CA SER A 664 -27.99 -51.71 -56.64
C SER A 664 -27.17 -52.98 -56.78
N GLU A 665 -27.63 -53.84 -57.68
CA GLU A 665 -27.00 -55.07 -58.14
C GLU A 665 -25.64 -54.82 -58.80
N ARG A 666 -24.71 -55.75 -58.58
CA ARG A 666 -23.47 -55.92 -59.34
C ARG A 666 -23.78 -56.70 -60.62
N THR A 667 -23.22 -56.28 -61.75
CA THR A 667 -22.95 -57.17 -62.87
C THR A 667 -21.68 -56.74 -63.63
N VAL A 668 -20.68 -57.65 -63.58
CA VAL A 668 -19.48 -57.89 -64.41
C VAL A 668 -18.52 -56.74 -64.70
#